data_AF-A0A2E0I1R2-F1
#
_entry.id   AF-A0A2E0I1R2-F1
#
_cell.length_a   1.000
_cell.length_b   1.000
_cell.length_c   1.000
_cell.angle_alpha   90.00
_cell.angle_beta   90.00
_cell.angle_gamma   90.00
#
_symmetry.space_group_name_H-M   'P 1'
#
loop_
_entity.id
_entity.type
_entity.pdbx_description
1 polymer ?
#
loop_
_entity_poly.entity_id
_entity_poly.type
_entity_poly.pdbx_seq_one_letter_code
_entity_poly.pdbx_strand_id
1 'polypeptide(L)'
;MKQIIVFFIPFLSFSQTFLWEGESGDAYFFNENNWVNIVSGEYPPTGSINPNEPINFDLNLNCDVYTSLATNIASETPDIFDFGPNSTWPYIYTVATIGDGNNGSQHTFEINITSLPEEGSNYRIIKTVANGNWYFPNPSALTLGLNTLYVNSVNFDRSVKIQFSSGAIAFDSITLNGNSIYNSPGESIILNSSNSLEISNGSLEALSISGGNVILNENSYLYITEPQPISNETFINFNSGLAWLCMKQVNPNTVYEQMLSQILVNNSDTSYPTNLRLDNYYSNGTIIRPEISETFPLSVYSNENLNGTESLIGVNEIYSDSSIPNQMNNNINSFFLKKGYMVTLASNSDGTGSSQVFIASEKDLEIHSLPSSLQSNISFIRVVPWNWVSKRGTAGDIYDMNNTWFYRWNNQGVSDLQREYAPMAWGYGAANDDSDILIYKSKYKSTHVLGFNEPDDCNGQSGQYNNLCDEATAVAVYENLMKTGLRMVSPACRQGAVFSWLNSFNQLAIENDIRIDVIAVHWYDWNSNPQNSPNADPENIFNRFKTYLNNVHTLYGLPIWITEFNANKYRTTEVNKEFMELAIPYLESNNFIERYSWFEPSPVDPATVGNGEYFDTNMNHTDIGLFYKNYPSSPAISEPYHISSNNLIDEIQINHHETVCMTENSLTDNAPVISNNDVLLVYPNPATQMIRIVFSSLIRKFEIFNINGVFINKEIVNGFIDISDLAPGLYIIKVNNYHSKFIKK
;
A
#
# COMPACT_ATOMS: atom_id res chain seq x y z
N MET A 1 -48.21 34.32 -53.38
CA MET A 1 -47.85 33.81 -52.04
C MET A 1 -47.04 32.53 -52.25
N LYS A 2 -45.71 32.59 -52.20
CA LYS A 2 -44.84 31.39 -52.27
C LYS A 2 -44.64 30.91 -50.84
N GLN A 3 -45.19 29.74 -50.50
CA GLN A 3 -44.91 29.09 -49.22
C GLN A 3 -43.51 28.48 -49.28
N ILE A 4 -42.63 28.97 -48.42
CA ILE A 4 -41.34 28.36 -48.13
C ILE A 4 -41.61 27.28 -47.08
N ILE A 5 -41.43 26.02 -47.46
CA ILE A 5 -41.41 24.90 -46.52
C ILE A 5 -39.99 24.85 -45.96
N VAL A 6 -39.85 25.23 -44.68
CA VAL A 6 -38.61 25.04 -43.92
C VAL A 6 -38.64 23.62 -43.35
N PHE A 7 -37.74 22.76 -43.83
CA PHE A 7 -37.46 21.48 -43.19
C PHE A 7 -36.61 21.74 -41.95
N PHE A 8 -37.19 21.56 -40.77
CA PHE A 8 -36.43 21.36 -39.54
C PHE A 8 -35.90 19.92 -39.55
N ILE A 9 -34.60 19.76 -39.84
CA ILE A 9 -33.89 18.53 -39.57
C ILE A 9 -33.49 18.62 -38.08
N PRO A 10 -33.98 17.73 -37.20
CA PRO A 10 -33.45 17.67 -35.85
C PRO A 10 -32.00 17.17 -35.96
N PHE A 11 -31.03 18.03 -35.63
CA PHE A 11 -29.69 17.57 -35.32
C PHE A 11 -29.81 16.73 -34.04
N LEU A 12 -29.86 15.41 -34.20
CA LEU A 12 -29.52 14.49 -33.13
C LEU A 12 -28.03 14.69 -32.90
N SER A 13 -27.70 15.52 -31.91
CA SER A 13 -26.38 15.59 -31.32
C SER A 13 -26.11 14.24 -30.65
N PHE A 14 -25.48 13.32 -31.37
CA PHE A 14 -24.83 12.20 -30.70
C PHE A 14 -23.67 12.81 -29.90
N SER A 15 -23.69 12.63 -28.57
CA SER A 15 -22.49 12.91 -27.78
C SER A 15 -21.35 12.11 -28.37
N GLN A 16 -20.24 12.76 -28.69
CA GLN A 16 -19.06 12.05 -29.16
C GLN A 16 -18.44 11.35 -27.95
N THR A 17 -18.10 10.08 -28.10
CA THR A 17 -17.44 9.30 -27.04
C THR A 17 -16.06 8.90 -27.53
N PHE A 18 -15.04 9.22 -26.74
CA PHE A 18 -13.66 8.84 -27.01
C PHE A 18 -13.18 7.79 -26.02
N LEU A 19 -12.60 6.72 -26.54
CA LEU A 19 -12.00 5.63 -25.78
C LEU A 19 -10.50 5.84 -25.68
N TRP A 20 -9.95 5.56 -24.51
CA TRP A 20 -8.52 5.50 -24.29
C TRP A 20 -7.89 4.28 -24.99
N GLU A 21 -6.92 4.54 -25.87
CA GLU A 21 -6.09 3.51 -26.48
C GLU A 21 -4.61 3.59 -26.06
N GLY A 22 -4.18 4.71 -25.44
CA GLY A 22 -2.80 4.85 -24.92
C GLY A 22 -1.67 4.65 -25.95
N GLU A 23 -1.98 4.68 -27.26
CA GLU A 23 -1.09 4.21 -28.32
C GLU A 23 0.04 5.19 -28.68
N SER A 24 0.12 6.37 -28.05
CA SER A 24 1.10 7.40 -28.42
C SER A 24 2.42 7.38 -27.63
N GLY A 25 2.63 6.34 -26.81
CA GLY A 25 3.90 6.11 -26.10
C GLY A 25 3.99 6.78 -24.72
N ASP A 26 2.88 7.35 -24.22
CA ASP A 26 2.75 7.85 -22.86
C ASP A 26 1.37 7.52 -22.27
N ALA A 27 1.24 7.69 -20.95
CA ALA A 27 -0.01 7.52 -20.20
C ALA A 27 -0.63 8.88 -19.81
N TYR A 28 -0.37 9.94 -20.58
CA TYR A 28 -0.74 11.30 -20.23
C TYR A 28 -2.15 11.64 -20.71
N PHE A 29 -3.05 11.95 -19.77
CA PHE A 29 -4.49 12.15 -20.01
C PHE A 29 -4.78 13.19 -21.11
N PHE A 30 -4.03 14.30 -21.12
CA PHE A 30 -4.26 15.41 -22.06
C PHE A 30 -3.53 15.25 -23.40
N ASN A 31 -2.90 14.09 -23.66
CA ASN A 31 -2.40 13.78 -24.99
C ASN A 31 -3.54 13.20 -25.84
N GLU A 32 -4.04 14.01 -26.77
CA GLU A 32 -5.17 13.68 -27.64
C GLU A 32 -4.92 12.46 -28.53
N ASN A 33 -3.66 12.11 -28.79
CA ASN A 33 -3.32 10.90 -29.56
C ASN A 33 -3.57 9.60 -28.77
N ASN A 34 -3.82 9.69 -27.46
CA ASN A 34 -4.20 8.53 -26.63
C ASN A 34 -5.69 8.20 -26.70
N TRP A 35 -6.48 9.01 -27.42
CA TRP A 35 -7.94 8.90 -27.47
C TRP A 35 -8.43 8.64 -28.87
N VAL A 36 -9.40 7.74 -29.04
CA VAL A 36 -10.02 7.47 -30.34
C VAL A 36 -11.53 7.57 -30.24
N ASN A 37 -12.17 8.15 -31.25
CA ASN A 37 -13.62 8.12 -31.35
C ASN A 37 -14.09 6.69 -31.68
N ILE A 38 -14.96 6.13 -30.84
CA ILE A 38 -15.41 4.73 -30.96
C ILE A 38 -16.17 4.43 -32.27
N VAL A 39 -16.71 5.45 -32.94
CA VAL A 39 -17.49 5.30 -34.17
C VAL A 39 -16.66 5.60 -35.41
N SER A 40 -15.93 6.72 -35.41
CA SER A 40 -15.18 7.17 -36.60
C SER A 40 -13.75 6.63 -36.67
N GLY A 41 -13.17 6.20 -35.53
CA GLY A 41 -11.75 5.87 -35.47
C GLY A 41 -10.81 7.09 -35.53
N GLU A 42 -11.36 8.31 -35.42
CA GLU A 42 -10.57 9.54 -35.48
C GLU A 42 -10.17 10.03 -34.07
N TYR A 43 -9.00 10.67 -33.97
CA TYR A 43 -8.55 11.35 -32.76
C TYR A 43 -9.40 12.60 -32.46
N PRO A 44 -9.48 13.04 -31.18
CA PRO A 44 -10.06 14.33 -30.82
C PRO A 44 -9.43 15.48 -31.62
N PRO A 45 -10.18 16.56 -31.91
CA PRO A 45 -9.60 17.75 -32.50
C PRO A 45 -8.44 18.29 -31.65
N THR A 46 -7.37 18.76 -32.27
CA THR A 46 -6.22 19.33 -31.55
C THR A 46 -6.66 20.49 -30.64
N GLY A 47 -6.22 20.45 -29.39
CA GLY A 47 -6.54 21.43 -28.35
C GLY A 47 -7.94 21.28 -27.74
N SER A 48 -8.57 20.11 -27.87
CA SER A 48 -9.89 19.83 -27.31
C SER A 48 -9.86 19.03 -26.01
N ILE A 49 -8.72 18.40 -25.68
CA ILE A 49 -8.46 17.79 -24.37
C ILE A 49 -7.28 18.55 -23.77
N ASN A 50 -7.58 19.70 -23.18
CA ASN A 50 -6.57 20.56 -22.58
C ASN A 50 -6.76 20.69 -21.06
N PRO A 51 -5.66 20.87 -20.32
CA PRO A 51 -5.72 21.16 -18.89
C PRO A 51 -6.46 22.47 -18.65
N ASN A 52 -7.27 22.52 -17.60
CA ASN A 52 -8.01 23.72 -17.18
C ASN A 52 -9.00 24.30 -18.23
N GLU A 53 -9.34 23.55 -19.28
CA GLU A 53 -10.33 23.93 -20.28
C GLU A 53 -11.48 22.90 -20.30
N PRO A 54 -12.76 23.31 -20.50
CA PRO A 54 -13.88 22.36 -20.52
C PRO A 54 -13.79 21.38 -21.69
N ILE A 55 -13.76 20.08 -21.36
CA ILE A 55 -13.90 18.97 -22.31
C ILE A 55 -15.38 18.78 -22.63
N ASN A 56 -15.73 18.78 -23.92
CA ASN A 56 -17.11 18.85 -24.41
C ASN A 56 -17.58 17.53 -25.07
N PHE A 57 -17.06 16.40 -24.62
CA PHE A 57 -17.40 15.06 -25.09
C PHE A 57 -17.20 14.04 -23.97
N ASP A 58 -17.77 12.85 -24.14
CA ASP A 58 -17.65 11.77 -23.18
C ASP A 58 -16.33 11.01 -23.37
N LEU A 59 -15.73 10.59 -22.26
CA LEU A 59 -14.42 9.95 -22.20
C LEU A 59 -14.52 8.60 -21.49
N ASN A 60 -13.91 7.56 -22.06
CA ASN A 60 -13.85 6.23 -21.46
C ASN A 60 -12.39 5.79 -21.27
N LEU A 61 -11.99 5.58 -20.02
CA LEU A 61 -10.68 5.09 -19.61
C LEU A 61 -10.73 3.59 -19.27
N ASN A 62 -9.74 2.84 -19.74
CA ASN A 62 -9.61 1.39 -19.49
C ASN A 62 -8.25 0.96 -18.94
N CYS A 63 -7.38 1.92 -18.60
CA CYS A 63 -6.00 1.70 -18.18
C CYS A 63 -5.56 2.72 -17.13
N ASP A 64 -4.36 2.53 -16.59
CA ASP A 64 -3.72 3.51 -15.70
C ASP A 64 -3.28 4.75 -16.50
N VAL A 65 -3.72 5.92 -16.04
CA VAL A 65 -3.56 7.23 -16.67
C VAL A 65 -3.19 8.28 -15.64
N TYR A 66 -2.36 9.23 -16.03
CA TYR A 66 -1.89 10.32 -15.17
C TYR A 66 -2.15 11.68 -15.84
N THR A 67 -2.47 12.69 -15.05
CA THR A 67 -2.59 14.08 -15.54
C THR A 67 -1.34 14.91 -15.29
N SER A 68 -0.28 14.33 -14.73
CA SER A 68 0.96 15.05 -14.41
C SER A 68 1.94 15.02 -15.60
N LEU A 69 2.46 16.17 -16.01
CA LEU A 69 3.54 16.25 -17.00
C LEU A 69 4.89 15.95 -16.35
N ALA A 70 5.60 14.93 -16.82
CA ALA A 70 6.96 14.70 -16.39
C ALA A 70 7.86 15.93 -16.63
N THR A 71 8.72 16.26 -15.67
CA THR A 71 9.82 17.23 -15.86
C THR A 71 11.08 16.48 -16.31
N ASN A 72 12.22 17.17 -16.40
CA ASN A 72 13.51 16.53 -16.63
C ASN A 72 14.60 17.11 -15.74
N ILE A 73 15.70 16.37 -15.59
CA ILE A 73 16.81 16.73 -14.69
C ILE A 73 17.36 18.13 -15.00
N ALA A 74 17.46 18.52 -16.28
CA ALA A 74 17.95 19.84 -16.65
C ALA A 74 17.02 20.97 -16.18
N SER A 75 15.70 20.78 -16.30
CA SER A 75 14.70 21.75 -15.84
C SER A 75 14.73 21.93 -14.32
N GLU A 76 14.98 20.87 -13.56
CA GLU A 76 15.03 20.89 -12.10
C GLU A 76 16.45 21.19 -11.53
N THR A 77 17.36 21.71 -12.36
CA THR A 77 18.70 22.15 -11.96
C THR A 77 18.78 23.68 -11.98
N PRO A 78 19.14 24.37 -10.86
CA PRO A 78 19.89 23.87 -9.71
C PRO A 78 19.06 23.50 -8.47
N ASP A 79 17.73 23.38 -8.58
CA ASP A 79 16.85 23.32 -7.41
C ASP A 79 16.84 21.93 -6.73
N ILE A 80 16.48 20.87 -7.47
CA ILE A 80 16.54 19.48 -6.98
C ILE A 80 17.91 18.88 -7.24
N PHE A 81 18.48 19.18 -8.41
CA PHE A 81 19.79 18.70 -8.83
C PHE A 81 20.79 19.85 -8.86
N ASP A 82 22.04 19.57 -8.56
CA ASP A 82 23.15 20.49 -8.76
C ASP A 82 23.81 20.27 -10.13
N PHE A 83 24.49 21.30 -10.64
CA PHE A 83 25.42 21.13 -11.75
C PHE A 83 26.56 20.18 -11.36
N GLY A 84 26.78 19.19 -12.22
CA GLY A 84 27.84 18.20 -12.06
C GLY A 84 29.21 18.66 -12.55
N PRO A 85 30.26 17.88 -12.29
CA PRO A 85 31.65 18.33 -12.38
C PRO A 85 32.19 18.45 -13.82
N ASN A 86 31.51 17.88 -14.81
CA ASN A 86 31.95 17.87 -16.20
C ASN A 86 30.82 17.45 -17.15
N SER A 87 31.08 17.50 -18.46
CA SER A 87 30.10 17.16 -19.50
C SER A 87 29.69 15.69 -19.54
N THR A 88 30.44 14.77 -18.94
CA THR A 88 30.07 13.34 -18.86
C THR A 88 29.13 13.07 -17.69
N TRP A 89 29.20 13.89 -16.65
CA TRP A 89 28.35 13.84 -15.47
C TRP A 89 27.82 15.24 -15.17
N PRO A 90 26.96 15.79 -16.05
CA PRO A 90 26.57 17.20 -15.99
C PRO A 90 25.60 17.54 -14.86
N TYR A 91 25.01 16.54 -14.17
CA TYR A 91 24.03 16.75 -13.11
C TYR A 91 24.28 15.83 -11.91
N ILE A 92 23.97 16.32 -10.71
CA ILE A 92 24.17 15.62 -9.45
C ILE A 92 22.93 15.76 -8.56
N TYR A 93 22.52 14.68 -7.91
CA TYR A 93 21.67 14.72 -6.73
C TYR A 93 22.50 14.45 -5.47
N THR A 94 22.37 15.28 -4.43
CA THR A 94 23.07 15.09 -3.15
C THR A 94 22.19 14.28 -2.19
N VAL A 95 22.59 13.04 -1.91
CA VAL A 95 21.84 12.10 -1.05
C VAL A 95 22.15 12.34 0.43
N ALA A 96 23.43 12.55 0.74
CA ALA A 96 23.90 12.77 2.11
C ALA A 96 25.16 13.63 2.13
N THR A 97 25.34 14.39 3.20
CA THR A 97 26.48 15.27 3.47
C THR A 97 27.05 15.00 4.86
N ILE A 98 28.35 15.25 5.04
CA ILE A 98 28.98 15.09 6.37
C ILE A 98 28.29 16.02 7.37
N GLY A 99 27.85 15.48 8.51
CA GLY A 99 27.16 16.22 9.57
C GLY A 99 25.63 16.36 9.42
N ASP A 100 24.98 15.72 8.45
CA ASP A 100 23.51 15.75 8.29
C ASP A 100 22.73 14.83 9.25
N GLY A 101 23.43 14.06 10.07
CA GLY A 101 22.84 13.15 11.06
C GLY A 101 22.42 11.77 10.52
N ASN A 102 22.52 11.51 9.21
CA ASN A 102 22.17 10.20 8.62
C ASN A 102 23.18 9.67 7.58
N ASN A 103 24.25 10.41 7.29
CA ASN A 103 25.33 10.12 6.33
C ASN A 103 26.03 8.74 6.38
N GLY A 104 25.96 8.00 7.48
CA GLY A 104 26.43 6.60 7.56
C GLY A 104 25.33 5.56 7.24
N SER A 105 24.07 5.96 7.20
CA SER A 105 22.92 5.07 7.13
C SER A 105 22.70 4.47 5.75
N GLN A 106 21.77 3.51 5.68
CA GLN A 106 21.25 3.04 4.39
C GLN A 106 20.36 4.12 3.80
N HIS A 107 20.45 4.31 2.49
CA HIS A 107 19.51 5.15 1.74
C HIS A 107 18.93 4.41 0.54
N THR A 108 17.70 4.76 0.20
CA THR A 108 16.98 4.30 -0.98
C THR A 108 16.53 5.55 -1.72
N PHE A 109 17.13 5.81 -2.88
CA PHE A 109 16.69 6.88 -3.78
C PHE A 109 15.88 6.25 -4.90
N GLU A 110 14.67 6.76 -5.15
CA GLU A 110 13.81 6.25 -6.21
C GLU A 110 13.48 7.38 -7.16
N ILE A 111 13.55 7.10 -8.46
CA ILE A 111 13.15 8.03 -9.51
C ILE A 111 12.32 7.26 -10.54
N ASN A 112 11.10 7.72 -10.80
CA ASN A 112 10.28 7.15 -11.86
C ASN A 112 10.55 7.87 -13.17
N ILE A 113 11.21 7.17 -14.09
CA ILE A 113 11.68 7.74 -15.35
C ILE A 113 10.62 7.53 -16.42
N THR A 114 10.13 8.62 -16.97
CA THR A 114 9.07 8.62 -17.99
C THR A 114 9.63 8.71 -19.40
N SER A 115 10.86 9.22 -19.57
CA SER A 115 11.54 9.25 -20.87
C SER A 115 13.06 9.32 -20.71
N LEU A 116 13.78 8.75 -21.69
CA LEU A 116 15.23 8.76 -21.80
C LEU A 116 15.66 9.30 -23.17
N PRO A 117 16.88 9.86 -23.29
CA PRO A 117 17.49 10.15 -24.60
C PRO A 117 17.54 8.91 -25.49
N GLU A 118 17.54 9.08 -26.82
CA GLU A 118 17.60 7.97 -27.79
C GLU A 118 18.81 7.05 -27.57
N GLU A 119 19.94 7.62 -27.16
CA GLU A 119 21.18 6.91 -26.83
C GLU A 119 21.18 6.23 -25.44
N GLY A 120 20.09 6.36 -24.69
CA GLY A 120 19.97 5.96 -23.29
C GLY A 120 20.67 6.93 -22.33
N SER A 121 20.62 6.62 -21.04
CA SER A 121 21.34 7.41 -20.03
C SER A 121 21.80 6.52 -18.88
N ASN A 122 22.78 6.99 -18.13
CA ASN A 122 23.40 6.27 -17.03
C ASN A 122 23.40 7.12 -15.75
N TYR A 123 23.49 6.43 -14.63
CA TYR A 123 23.78 7.01 -13.33
C TYR A 123 25.03 6.37 -12.71
N ARG A 124 25.60 7.04 -11.71
CA ARG A 124 26.54 6.40 -10.77
C ARG A 124 26.43 7.02 -9.38
N ILE A 125 26.52 6.18 -8.35
CA ILE A 125 26.51 6.61 -6.95
C ILE A 125 27.95 6.80 -6.50
N ILE A 126 28.37 8.05 -6.34
CA ILE A 126 29.69 8.40 -5.81
C ILE A 126 29.59 8.64 -4.31
N LYS A 127 30.62 8.24 -3.56
CA LYS A 127 30.62 8.38 -2.10
C LYS A 127 32.02 8.51 -1.54
N THR A 128 32.18 9.16 -0.40
CA THR A 128 33.46 9.10 0.33
C THR A 128 33.60 7.78 1.07
N VAL A 129 34.81 7.24 1.13
CA VAL A 129 35.16 6.08 1.97
C VAL A 129 35.76 6.54 3.30
N ALA A 130 36.07 5.61 4.22
CA ALA A 130 36.45 5.93 5.60
C ALA A 130 37.65 6.88 5.74
N ASN A 131 38.53 6.95 4.73
CA ASN A 131 39.68 7.86 4.72
C ASN A 131 39.37 9.24 4.08
N GLY A 132 38.10 9.54 3.78
CA GLY A 132 37.65 10.78 3.17
C GLY A 132 37.80 10.86 1.65
N ASN A 133 38.43 9.88 0.99
CA ASN A 133 38.57 9.89 -0.46
C ASN A 133 37.27 9.51 -1.16
N TRP A 134 37.00 10.13 -2.32
CA TRP A 134 35.88 9.77 -3.17
C TRP A 134 36.12 8.44 -3.90
N TYR A 135 35.12 7.57 -3.83
CA TYR A 135 35.00 6.36 -4.63
C TYR A 135 34.03 6.59 -5.79
N PHE A 136 34.47 6.23 -7.00
CA PHE A 136 33.71 6.36 -8.25
C PHE A 136 33.53 4.96 -8.86
N PRO A 137 32.32 4.37 -8.77
CA PRO A 137 32.05 3.07 -9.40
C PRO A 137 31.88 3.20 -10.92
N ASN A 138 31.78 2.04 -11.59
CA ASN A 138 31.32 1.98 -12.97
C ASN A 138 29.88 2.50 -13.09
N PRO A 139 29.51 3.13 -14.22
CA PRO A 139 28.14 3.57 -14.49
C PRO A 139 27.16 2.40 -14.62
N SER A 140 25.91 2.64 -14.25
CA SER A 140 24.77 1.76 -14.50
C SER A 140 23.77 2.46 -15.41
N ALA A 141 23.16 1.71 -16.33
CA ALA A 141 22.11 2.25 -17.20
C ALA A 141 20.82 2.51 -16.42
N LEU A 142 20.08 3.52 -16.84
CA LEU A 142 18.71 3.79 -16.38
C LEU A 142 17.71 3.12 -17.33
N THR A 143 16.56 2.72 -16.80
CA THR A 143 15.43 2.18 -17.57
C THR A 143 14.21 3.10 -17.48
N LEU A 144 13.24 2.96 -18.38
CA LEU A 144 11.92 3.56 -18.18
C LEU A 144 11.22 2.92 -16.96
N GLY A 145 10.33 3.67 -16.32
CA GLY A 145 9.67 3.30 -15.07
C GLY A 145 10.52 3.53 -13.82
N LEU A 146 10.17 2.87 -12.73
CA LEU A 146 10.79 3.06 -11.43
C LEU A 146 12.24 2.54 -11.41
N ASN A 147 13.18 3.43 -11.08
CA ASN A 147 14.57 3.08 -10.83
C ASN A 147 14.86 3.26 -9.33
N THR A 148 15.18 2.17 -8.64
CA THR A 148 15.53 2.17 -7.21
C THR A 148 17.04 2.03 -7.01
N LEU A 149 17.65 3.04 -6.40
CA LEU A 149 19.10 3.20 -6.22
C LEU A 149 19.45 3.04 -4.74
N TYR A 150 20.08 1.90 -4.42
CA TYR A 150 20.45 1.56 -3.04
C TYR A 150 21.83 2.07 -2.64
N VAL A 151 21.90 2.60 -1.42
CA VAL A 151 23.13 2.99 -0.74
C VAL A 151 23.23 2.21 0.58
N ASN A 152 24.05 1.17 0.63
CA ASN A 152 24.22 0.36 1.84
C ASN A 152 24.81 1.15 3.01
N SER A 153 24.39 0.86 4.25
CA SER A 153 24.90 1.49 5.47
C SER A 153 26.39 1.20 5.72
N VAL A 154 27.04 2.08 6.49
CA VAL A 154 28.42 2.01 6.97
C VAL A 154 28.50 2.57 8.40
N ASN A 155 29.62 2.32 9.09
CA ASN A 155 29.85 2.77 10.47
C ASN A 155 30.70 4.06 10.56
N PHE A 156 30.75 4.86 9.50
CA PHE A 156 31.44 6.15 9.46
C PHE A 156 30.67 7.15 8.60
N ASP A 157 30.79 8.43 8.92
CA ASP A 157 30.19 9.53 8.16
C ASP A 157 30.77 9.63 6.75
N ARG A 158 29.91 9.77 5.74
CA ARG A 158 30.33 9.95 4.34
C ARG A 158 29.39 10.87 3.58
N SER A 159 29.93 11.54 2.57
CA SER A 159 29.09 12.20 1.56
C SER A 159 28.66 11.19 0.52
N VAL A 160 27.41 11.26 0.08
CA VAL A 160 26.85 10.41 -0.98
C VAL A 160 26.17 11.29 -2.02
N LYS A 161 26.50 11.08 -3.29
CA LYS A 161 25.94 11.81 -4.43
C LYS A 161 25.62 10.85 -5.56
N ILE A 162 24.55 11.12 -6.30
CA ILE A 162 24.20 10.41 -7.52
C ILE A 162 24.53 11.33 -8.68
N GLN A 163 25.32 10.86 -9.64
CA GLN A 163 25.60 11.60 -10.86
C GLN A 163 24.78 11.04 -12.01
N PHE A 164 24.24 11.91 -12.84
CA PHE A 164 23.46 11.56 -14.03
C PHE A 164 24.19 12.02 -15.29
N SER A 165 24.19 11.19 -16.33
CA SER A 165 24.92 11.47 -17.57
C SER A 165 24.20 12.40 -18.54
N SER A 166 22.91 12.68 -18.33
CA SER A 166 22.11 13.54 -19.20
C SER A 166 21.07 14.33 -18.39
N GLY A 167 20.78 15.54 -18.85
CA GLY A 167 19.72 16.39 -18.30
C GLY A 167 18.36 16.10 -18.92
N ALA A 168 18.32 15.39 -20.05
CA ALA A 168 17.11 15.03 -20.76
C ALA A 168 16.43 13.75 -20.21
N ILE A 169 16.91 13.22 -19.08
CA ILE A 169 16.18 12.18 -18.34
C ILE A 169 14.91 12.83 -17.80
N ALA A 170 13.76 12.39 -18.30
CA ALA A 170 12.46 12.86 -17.83
C ALA A 170 11.95 11.98 -16.70
N PHE A 171 11.33 12.59 -15.69
CA PHE A 171 10.77 11.90 -14.54
C PHE A 171 9.53 12.63 -14.03
N ASP A 172 8.64 11.90 -13.38
CA ASP A 172 7.43 12.45 -12.75
C ASP A 172 7.45 12.33 -11.22
N SER A 173 8.33 11.49 -10.65
CA SER A 173 8.51 11.39 -9.21
C SER A 173 9.95 11.09 -8.81
N ILE A 174 10.35 11.63 -7.64
CA ILE A 174 11.58 11.33 -6.93
C ILE A 174 11.25 11.17 -5.45
N THR A 175 11.70 10.07 -4.85
CA THR A 175 11.68 9.89 -3.39
C THR A 175 13.09 9.62 -2.85
N LEU A 176 13.33 10.05 -1.61
CA LEU A 176 14.51 9.68 -0.85
C LEU A 176 14.08 9.11 0.50
N ASN A 177 14.39 7.85 0.74
CA ASN A 177 13.99 7.10 1.94
C ASN A 177 12.48 7.16 2.17
N GLY A 178 11.69 7.04 1.09
CA GLY A 178 10.23 7.16 1.11
C GLY A 178 9.67 8.59 1.22
N ASN A 179 10.52 9.60 1.43
CA ASN A 179 10.08 10.99 1.43
C ASN A 179 10.07 11.54 0.00
N SER A 180 8.95 12.12 -0.43
CA SER A 180 8.84 12.77 -1.73
C SER A 180 9.75 14.00 -1.82
N ILE A 181 10.64 14.00 -2.81
CA ILE A 181 11.50 15.14 -3.19
C ILE A 181 10.85 15.93 -4.32
N TYR A 182 10.29 15.21 -5.30
CA TYR A 182 9.53 15.77 -6.39
C TYR A 182 8.37 14.83 -6.71
N ASN A 183 7.20 15.40 -6.91
CA ASN A 183 6.09 14.78 -7.61
C ASN A 183 5.59 15.83 -8.57
N SER A 184 5.48 15.48 -9.85
CA SER A 184 4.91 16.40 -10.83
C SER A 184 3.49 16.72 -10.38
N PRO A 185 3.11 18.02 -10.30
CA PRO A 185 1.73 18.35 -10.01
C PRO A 185 0.89 17.73 -11.11
N GLY A 186 -0.12 16.95 -10.72
CA GLY A 186 -1.17 16.58 -11.66
C GLY A 186 -1.75 17.83 -12.31
N GLU A 187 -2.68 17.64 -13.21
CA GLU A 187 -3.52 18.70 -13.71
C GLU A 187 -5.00 18.41 -13.42
N SER A 188 -5.78 19.48 -13.36
CA SER A 188 -7.21 19.43 -13.09
C SER A 188 -7.98 19.10 -14.37
N ILE A 189 -8.96 18.21 -14.27
CA ILE A 189 -9.85 17.86 -15.36
C ILE A 189 -11.12 18.71 -15.23
N ILE A 190 -11.48 19.40 -16.30
CA ILE A 190 -12.72 20.18 -16.37
C ILE A 190 -13.62 19.55 -17.42
N LEU A 191 -14.73 18.96 -17.00
CA LEU A 191 -15.76 18.43 -17.88
C LEU A 191 -16.86 19.49 -18.07
N ASN A 192 -17.43 19.54 -19.26
CA ASN A 192 -18.72 20.19 -19.44
C ASN A 192 -19.78 19.49 -18.57
N SER A 193 -20.74 20.24 -18.01
CA SER A 193 -21.74 19.72 -17.07
C SER A 193 -22.63 18.60 -17.63
N SER A 194 -22.73 18.49 -18.96
CA SER A 194 -23.48 17.43 -19.64
C SER A 194 -22.66 16.20 -20.02
N ASN A 195 -21.34 16.22 -19.83
CA ASN A 195 -20.43 15.14 -20.24
C ASN A 195 -20.00 14.26 -19.07
N SER A 196 -19.43 13.12 -19.44
CA SER A 196 -19.00 12.09 -18.49
C SER A 196 -17.58 11.60 -18.74
N LEU A 197 -16.92 11.23 -17.64
CA LEU A 197 -15.67 10.48 -17.64
C LEU A 197 -15.93 9.12 -16.99
N GLU A 198 -15.88 8.07 -17.77
CA GLU A 198 -16.01 6.70 -17.32
C GLU A 198 -14.62 6.08 -17.14
N ILE A 199 -14.42 5.37 -16.03
CA ILE A 199 -13.20 4.61 -15.74
C ILE A 199 -13.60 3.16 -15.46
N SER A 200 -12.96 2.23 -16.16
CA SER A 200 -13.14 0.78 -16.03
C SER A 200 -11.76 0.11 -15.99
N ASN A 201 -11.50 -0.85 -15.11
CA ASN A 201 -10.21 -1.59 -15.05
C ASN A 201 -8.92 -0.74 -15.17
N GLY A 202 -8.90 0.44 -14.55
CA GLY A 202 -7.80 1.38 -14.68
C GLY A 202 -7.79 2.42 -13.58
N SER A 203 -6.66 3.08 -13.43
CA SER A 203 -6.47 4.13 -12.45
C SER A 203 -6.36 5.49 -13.13
N LEU A 204 -6.87 6.54 -12.50
CA LEU A 204 -6.64 7.92 -12.91
C LEU A 204 -6.16 8.72 -11.71
N GLU A 205 -5.04 9.40 -11.84
CA GLU A 205 -4.61 10.42 -10.86
C GLU A 205 -4.78 11.82 -11.45
N ALA A 206 -5.50 12.68 -10.71
CA ALA A 206 -5.78 14.07 -11.08
C ALA A 206 -5.67 15.03 -9.88
N LEU A 207 -5.43 16.34 -10.13
CA LEU A 207 -5.46 17.35 -9.06
C LEU A 207 -6.86 17.49 -8.47
N SER A 208 -7.82 17.75 -9.35
CA SER A 208 -9.23 17.92 -9.06
C SER A 208 -10.05 17.60 -10.31
N ILE A 209 -11.35 17.36 -10.13
CA ILE A 209 -12.29 17.24 -11.24
C ILE A 209 -13.41 18.24 -11.04
N SER A 210 -13.76 18.98 -12.09
CA SER A 210 -14.87 19.94 -12.04
C SER A 210 -15.84 19.75 -13.19
N GLY A 211 -17.13 19.87 -12.88
CA GLY A 211 -18.22 19.67 -13.83
C GLY A 211 -18.43 18.19 -14.21
N GLY A 212 -19.54 17.93 -14.89
CA GLY A 212 -19.87 16.64 -15.46
C GLY A 212 -20.08 15.52 -14.43
N ASN A 213 -20.01 14.29 -14.91
CA ASN A 213 -20.19 13.08 -14.11
C ASN A 213 -18.97 12.16 -14.26
N VAL A 214 -18.43 11.66 -13.16
CA VAL A 214 -17.41 10.61 -13.19
C VAL A 214 -18.06 9.29 -12.81
N ILE A 215 -17.87 8.27 -13.64
CA ILE A 215 -18.46 6.94 -13.46
C ILE A 215 -17.33 5.94 -13.20
N LEU A 216 -17.38 5.29 -12.04
CA LEU A 216 -16.38 4.31 -11.60
C LEU A 216 -16.97 2.90 -11.71
N ASN A 217 -16.52 2.16 -12.72
CA ASN A 217 -16.93 0.81 -13.06
C ASN A 217 -15.83 -0.21 -12.72
N GLU A 218 -16.20 -1.49 -12.60
CA GLU A 218 -15.26 -2.62 -12.46
C GLU A 218 -14.13 -2.36 -11.45
N ASN A 219 -12.86 -2.58 -11.84
CA ASN A 219 -11.68 -2.31 -11.02
C ASN A 219 -11.13 -0.90 -11.31
N SER A 220 -11.95 0.14 -11.14
CA SER A 220 -11.54 1.52 -11.41
C SER A 220 -11.12 2.27 -10.16
N TYR A 221 -10.10 3.11 -10.32
CA TYR A 221 -9.43 3.73 -9.20
C TYR A 221 -9.13 5.20 -9.47
N LEU A 222 -9.85 6.10 -8.82
CA LEU A 222 -9.64 7.54 -8.99
C LEU A 222 -8.86 8.11 -7.80
N TYR A 223 -7.75 8.79 -8.07
CA TYR A 223 -6.93 9.49 -7.08
C TYR A 223 -7.04 10.99 -7.32
N ILE A 224 -7.51 11.72 -6.31
CA ILE A 224 -7.60 13.17 -6.32
C ILE A 224 -6.64 13.72 -5.28
N THR A 225 -5.76 14.62 -5.69
CA THR A 225 -4.65 15.06 -4.84
C THR A 225 -4.88 16.40 -4.17
N GLU A 226 -5.77 17.27 -4.66
CA GLU A 226 -6.01 18.58 -4.03
C GLU A 226 -6.98 18.52 -2.82
N PRO A 227 -6.84 19.47 -1.87
CA PRO A 227 -7.79 19.64 -0.76
C PRO A 227 -9.19 20.11 -1.19
N GLN A 228 -9.35 20.64 -2.40
CA GLN A 228 -10.64 20.98 -3.02
C GLN A 228 -10.88 20.05 -4.22
N PRO A 229 -11.23 18.78 -3.94
CA PRO A 229 -11.08 17.69 -4.90
C PRO A 229 -12.10 17.72 -6.05
N ILE A 230 -13.33 18.18 -5.78
CA ILE A 230 -14.39 18.29 -6.78
C ILE A 230 -15.18 19.58 -6.63
N SER A 231 -15.69 20.13 -7.74
CA SER A 231 -16.60 21.28 -7.72
C SER A 231 -18.04 20.85 -7.41
N ASN A 232 -18.90 21.78 -6.95
CA ASN A 232 -20.32 21.52 -6.64
C ASN A 232 -21.16 20.96 -7.80
N GLU A 233 -20.70 21.09 -9.05
CA GLU A 233 -21.39 20.63 -10.25
C GLU A 233 -20.91 19.24 -10.72
N THR A 234 -19.99 18.63 -9.97
CA THR A 234 -19.41 17.32 -10.28
C THR A 234 -20.12 16.25 -9.47
N PHE A 235 -20.50 15.15 -10.12
CA PHE A 235 -21.03 13.96 -9.44
C PHE A 235 -20.12 12.76 -9.69
N ILE A 236 -19.91 11.94 -8.67
CA ILE A 236 -19.18 10.68 -8.76
C ILE A 236 -20.19 9.55 -8.56
N ASN A 237 -20.29 8.62 -9.51
CA ASN A 237 -21.16 7.46 -9.41
C ASN A 237 -20.34 6.17 -9.42
N PHE A 238 -20.49 5.36 -8.38
CA PHE A 238 -19.91 4.02 -8.31
C PHE A 238 -20.90 2.98 -8.84
N ASN A 239 -20.47 2.15 -9.78
CA ASN A 239 -21.24 0.99 -10.25
C ASN A 239 -20.59 -0.37 -9.87
N SER A 240 -19.47 -0.36 -9.15
CA SER A 240 -18.72 -1.56 -8.78
C SER A 240 -18.23 -1.50 -7.34
N GLY A 241 -18.36 -2.62 -6.63
CA GLY A 241 -17.83 -2.81 -5.28
C GLY A 241 -16.30 -2.84 -5.18
N LEU A 242 -15.62 -3.03 -6.31
CA LEU A 242 -14.16 -3.07 -6.40
C LEU A 242 -13.54 -1.70 -6.72
N ALA A 243 -14.37 -0.72 -7.09
CA ALA A 243 -13.91 0.62 -7.40
C ALA A 243 -13.73 1.46 -6.13
N TRP A 244 -12.82 2.43 -6.19
CA TRP A 244 -12.65 3.39 -5.10
C TRP A 244 -12.29 4.80 -5.59
N LEU A 245 -12.54 5.78 -4.73
CA LEU A 245 -12.06 7.15 -4.88
C LEU A 245 -11.16 7.48 -3.69
N CYS A 246 -9.91 7.80 -3.97
CA CYS A 246 -8.92 8.26 -3.00
C CYS A 246 -8.81 9.79 -3.05
N MET A 247 -9.23 10.48 -1.99
CA MET A 247 -8.95 11.90 -1.81
C MET A 247 -7.74 12.07 -0.88
N LYS A 248 -6.55 12.28 -1.44
CA LYS A 248 -5.29 12.20 -0.68
C LYS A 248 -5.16 13.28 0.41
N GLN A 249 -5.86 14.41 0.28
CA GLN A 249 -5.78 15.57 1.19
C GLN A 249 -7.13 15.99 1.80
N VAL A 250 -8.14 15.12 1.76
CA VAL A 250 -9.45 15.39 2.37
C VAL A 250 -9.77 14.29 3.36
N ASN A 251 -9.98 14.67 4.61
CA ASN A 251 -10.21 13.72 5.70
C ASN A 251 -11.67 13.20 5.70
N PRO A 252 -11.95 12.06 6.37
CA PRO A 252 -13.26 11.42 6.28
C PRO A 252 -14.41 12.26 6.83
N ASN A 253 -14.18 13.12 7.83
CA ASN A 253 -15.21 14.04 8.33
C ASN A 253 -15.62 15.05 7.25
N THR A 254 -14.65 15.64 6.55
CA THR A 254 -14.92 16.59 5.47
C THR A 254 -15.68 15.94 4.32
N VAL A 255 -15.31 14.73 3.92
CA VAL A 255 -16.06 13.97 2.91
C VAL A 255 -17.51 13.74 3.36
N TYR A 256 -17.70 13.27 4.60
CA TYR A 256 -19.00 12.98 5.16
C TYR A 256 -19.90 14.23 5.23
N GLU A 257 -19.36 15.36 5.67
CA GLU A 257 -20.12 16.58 5.91
C GLU A 257 -20.41 17.40 4.64
N GLN A 258 -19.51 17.36 3.65
CA GLN A 258 -19.54 18.32 2.54
C GLN A 258 -19.77 17.69 1.18
N MET A 259 -19.53 16.38 1.02
CA MET A 259 -19.39 15.78 -0.31
C MET A 259 -20.34 14.60 -0.59
N LEU A 260 -20.99 14.04 0.44
CA LEU A 260 -21.86 12.87 0.26
C LEU A 260 -22.97 13.07 -0.77
N SER A 261 -23.54 14.28 -0.87
CA SER A 261 -24.60 14.58 -1.85
C SER A 261 -24.13 14.54 -3.30
N GLN A 262 -22.82 14.51 -3.54
CA GLN A 262 -22.21 14.43 -4.87
C GLN A 262 -21.79 13.00 -5.22
N ILE A 263 -21.91 12.07 -4.28
CA ILE A 263 -21.49 10.68 -4.45
C ILE A 263 -22.75 9.81 -4.53
N LEU A 264 -22.81 9.00 -5.58
CA LEU A 264 -23.89 8.07 -5.88
C LEU A 264 -23.34 6.64 -5.92
N VAL A 265 -24.18 5.67 -5.54
CA VAL A 265 -23.91 4.25 -5.68
C VAL A 265 -25.03 3.63 -6.49
N ASN A 266 -24.71 3.06 -7.65
CA ASN A 266 -25.67 2.58 -8.64
C ASN A 266 -26.75 3.63 -8.95
N ASN A 267 -26.34 4.88 -9.19
CA ASN A 267 -27.19 6.05 -9.42
C ASN A 267 -28.18 6.38 -8.28
N SER A 268 -27.97 5.83 -7.08
CA SER A 268 -28.76 6.11 -5.88
C SER A 268 -27.97 6.94 -4.88
N ASP A 269 -28.66 7.76 -4.09
CA ASP A 269 -28.05 8.58 -3.05
C ASP A 269 -27.26 7.71 -2.04
N THR A 270 -26.15 8.26 -1.54
CA THR A 270 -25.34 7.59 -0.53
C THR A 270 -25.92 7.72 0.87
N SER A 271 -25.74 6.66 1.65
CA SER A 271 -26.06 6.56 3.07
C SER A 271 -24.90 5.84 3.75
N TYR A 272 -24.04 6.58 4.44
CA TYR A 272 -22.98 6.01 5.25
C TYR A 272 -23.53 5.51 6.60
N PRO A 273 -23.09 4.33 7.11
CA PRO A 273 -22.18 3.37 6.49
C PRO A 273 -22.90 2.26 5.68
N THR A 274 -24.17 2.46 5.32
CA THR A 274 -25.06 1.42 4.74
C THR A 274 -24.65 0.96 3.34
N ASN A 275 -24.49 1.90 2.40
CA ASN A 275 -24.10 1.61 1.01
C ASN A 275 -22.80 2.30 0.60
N LEU A 276 -22.14 2.98 1.55
CA LEU A 276 -20.89 3.69 1.35
C LEU A 276 -19.99 3.52 2.57
N ARG A 277 -18.70 3.30 2.30
CA ARG A 277 -17.62 3.16 3.26
C ARG A 277 -16.63 4.31 3.12
N LEU A 278 -16.18 4.84 4.25
CA LEU A 278 -15.15 5.87 4.33
C LEU A 278 -14.00 5.34 5.19
N ASP A 279 -12.89 5.03 4.57
CA ASP A 279 -11.66 4.60 5.24
C ASP A 279 -10.65 5.72 5.29
N ASN A 280 -9.76 5.64 6.27
CA ASN A 280 -8.62 6.51 6.37
C ASN A 280 -7.70 6.32 5.15
N TYR A 281 -7.11 7.41 4.69
CA TYR A 281 -5.91 7.38 3.86
C TYR A 281 -4.79 8.13 4.59
N TYR A 282 -4.18 7.41 5.54
CA TYR A 282 -3.21 7.89 6.51
C TYR A 282 -3.76 9.11 7.28
N SER A 283 -2.90 10.10 7.56
CA SER A 283 -3.24 11.22 8.44
C SER A 283 -4.26 12.21 7.85
N ASN A 284 -4.33 12.35 6.52
CA ASN A 284 -5.01 13.49 5.89
C ASN A 284 -6.09 13.10 4.87
N GLY A 285 -6.03 11.91 4.29
CA GLY A 285 -6.89 11.53 3.18
C GLY A 285 -8.02 10.58 3.55
N THR A 286 -8.83 10.29 2.54
CA THR A 286 -9.97 9.36 2.63
C THR A 286 -10.00 8.45 1.42
N ILE A 287 -10.23 7.17 1.66
CA ILE A 287 -10.67 6.21 0.66
C ILE A 287 -12.18 6.07 0.75
N ILE A 288 -12.87 6.29 -0.36
CA ILE A 288 -14.32 6.18 -0.50
C ILE A 288 -14.63 4.94 -1.34
N ARG A 289 -15.48 4.06 -0.81
CA ARG A 289 -15.86 2.80 -1.46
C ARG A 289 -17.35 2.56 -1.33
N PRO A 290 -18.02 2.00 -2.36
CA PRO A 290 -19.40 1.57 -2.22
C PRO A 290 -19.46 0.25 -1.42
N GLU A 291 -20.48 0.09 -0.58
CA GLU A 291 -20.78 -1.18 0.10
C GLU A 291 -21.84 -1.92 -0.72
N ILE A 292 -21.40 -2.86 -1.56
CA ILE A 292 -22.24 -3.67 -2.45
C ILE A 292 -22.10 -5.14 -2.03
N SER A 293 -23.23 -5.83 -1.79
CA SER A 293 -23.21 -7.20 -1.25
C SER A 293 -22.55 -8.23 -2.16
N GLU A 294 -22.57 -8.02 -3.47
CA GLU A 294 -22.00 -8.92 -4.48
C GLU A 294 -20.56 -8.49 -4.88
N THR A 295 -19.74 -8.12 -3.89
CA THR A 295 -18.34 -7.73 -4.10
C THR A 295 -17.42 -8.90 -3.78
N PHE A 296 -16.65 -9.34 -4.77
CA PHE A 296 -15.72 -10.48 -4.66
C PHE A 296 -14.29 -10.04 -4.99
N PRO A 297 -13.53 -9.51 -4.02
CA PRO A 297 -12.17 -9.04 -4.27
C PRO A 297 -11.13 -10.17 -4.29
N LEU A 298 -11.50 -11.40 -3.94
CA LEU A 298 -10.58 -12.54 -3.88
C LEU A 298 -11.06 -13.68 -4.79
N SER A 299 -10.19 -14.06 -5.73
CA SER A 299 -10.29 -15.31 -6.48
C SER A 299 -9.28 -16.32 -5.94
N VAL A 300 -9.73 -17.52 -5.59
CA VAL A 300 -8.86 -18.65 -5.20
C VAL A 300 -8.91 -19.76 -6.24
N TYR A 301 -7.79 -20.45 -6.43
CA TYR A 301 -7.61 -21.41 -7.53
C TYR A 301 -7.13 -22.77 -7.05
N SER A 302 -7.63 -23.82 -7.71
CA SER A 302 -7.36 -25.20 -7.31
C SER A 302 -5.94 -25.65 -7.62
N ASN A 303 -5.28 -25.02 -8.59
CA ASN A 303 -3.90 -25.31 -8.95
C ASN A 303 -3.03 -24.07 -8.67
N GLU A 304 -1.71 -24.26 -8.74
CA GLU A 304 -0.78 -23.15 -8.77
C GLU A 304 -0.95 -22.29 -10.04
N ASN A 305 -0.35 -21.10 -10.03
CA ASN A 305 -0.32 -20.15 -11.14
C ASN A 305 -1.70 -19.68 -11.62
N LEU A 306 -2.64 -19.50 -10.69
CA LEU A 306 -3.98 -18.97 -10.94
C LEU A 306 -4.78 -19.82 -11.94
N ASN A 307 -4.61 -21.15 -11.88
CA ASN A 307 -5.22 -22.10 -12.80
C ASN A 307 -6.16 -23.10 -12.12
N GLY A 308 -6.97 -23.79 -12.92
CA GLY A 308 -7.87 -24.84 -12.45
C GLY A 308 -9.25 -24.31 -12.10
N THR A 309 -9.90 -24.90 -11.10
CA THR A 309 -11.21 -24.43 -10.62
C THR A 309 -11.02 -23.13 -9.84
N GLU A 310 -11.77 -22.10 -10.20
CA GLU A 310 -11.82 -20.81 -9.50
C GLU A 310 -12.99 -20.79 -8.50
N SER A 311 -12.79 -20.16 -7.34
CA SER A 311 -13.86 -19.73 -6.45
C SER A 311 -13.70 -18.26 -6.08
N LEU A 312 -14.83 -17.54 -6.09
CA LEU A 312 -14.92 -16.14 -5.68
C LEU A 312 -15.31 -16.04 -4.21
N ILE A 313 -14.63 -15.17 -3.48
CA ILE A 313 -14.79 -15.00 -2.03
C ILE A 313 -15.22 -13.57 -1.74
N GLY A 314 -16.34 -13.43 -1.02
CA GLY A 314 -16.94 -12.16 -0.64
C GLY A 314 -16.28 -11.48 0.56
N VAL A 315 -16.67 -10.23 0.80
CA VAL A 315 -16.14 -9.37 1.87
C VAL A 315 -16.90 -9.58 3.18
N ASN A 316 -16.21 -9.52 4.32
CA ASN A 316 -16.72 -9.58 5.69
C ASN A 316 -17.40 -10.91 6.10
N GLU A 317 -17.50 -11.89 5.20
CA GLU A 317 -17.95 -13.24 5.50
C GLU A 317 -16.78 -14.19 5.79
N ILE A 318 -17.09 -15.31 6.47
CA ILE A 318 -16.15 -16.40 6.68
C ILE A 318 -16.59 -17.57 5.83
N TYR A 319 -15.69 -18.01 4.96
CA TYR A 319 -15.84 -19.22 4.18
C TYR A 319 -14.98 -20.30 4.82
N SER A 320 -15.61 -21.40 5.24
CA SER A 320 -14.93 -22.50 5.89
C SER A 320 -15.57 -23.85 5.60
N ASP A 321 -14.76 -24.91 5.62
CA ASP A 321 -15.18 -26.26 5.26
C ASP A 321 -15.98 -26.26 3.93
N SER A 322 -17.17 -26.86 3.94
CA SER A 322 -18.06 -26.95 2.79
C SER A 322 -18.68 -25.64 2.34
N SER A 323 -18.57 -24.54 3.11
CA SER A 323 -19.06 -23.23 2.67
C SER A 323 -18.11 -22.55 1.68
N ILE A 324 -16.85 -22.99 1.60
CA ILE A 324 -15.94 -22.55 0.54
C ILE A 324 -16.51 -23.02 -0.83
N PRO A 325 -16.81 -22.10 -1.77
CA PRO A 325 -17.47 -22.45 -3.02
C PRO A 325 -16.67 -23.47 -3.86
N ASN A 326 -17.36 -24.14 -4.77
CA ASN A 326 -16.79 -25.09 -5.74
C ASN A 326 -15.94 -26.22 -5.12
N GLN A 327 -16.25 -26.63 -3.89
CA GLN A 327 -15.55 -27.72 -3.19
C GLN A 327 -14.05 -27.44 -3.00
N MET A 328 -13.70 -26.17 -2.78
CA MET A 328 -12.30 -25.73 -2.69
C MET A 328 -11.65 -25.96 -1.31
N ASN A 329 -12.38 -26.49 -0.34
CA ASN A 329 -11.83 -26.88 0.96
C ASN A 329 -10.64 -27.84 0.80
N ASN A 330 -9.48 -27.48 1.37
CA ASN A 330 -8.22 -28.23 1.24
C ASN A 330 -7.78 -28.48 -0.21
N ASN A 331 -8.14 -27.60 -1.13
CA ASN A 331 -7.77 -27.72 -2.55
C ASN A 331 -7.23 -26.42 -3.14
N ILE A 332 -7.03 -25.37 -2.33
CA ILE A 332 -6.54 -24.07 -2.79
C ILE A 332 -5.01 -24.08 -2.86
N ASN A 333 -4.46 -23.57 -3.96
CA ASN A 333 -3.02 -23.57 -4.22
C ASN A 333 -2.47 -22.21 -4.68
N SER A 334 -3.31 -21.33 -5.21
CA SER A 334 -2.95 -19.95 -5.60
C SER A 334 -4.15 -19.01 -5.47
N PHE A 335 -3.92 -17.70 -5.44
CA PHE A 335 -4.99 -16.71 -5.35
C PHE A 335 -4.62 -15.36 -5.96
N PHE A 336 -5.65 -14.59 -6.28
CA PHE A 336 -5.58 -13.20 -6.71
C PHE A 336 -6.46 -12.34 -5.82
N LEU A 337 -5.87 -11.33 -5.18
CA LEU A 337 -6.55 -10.39 -4.29
C LEU A 337 -6.47 -8.97 -4.85
N LYS A 338 -7.63 -8.33 -4.98
CA LYS A 338 -7.76 -6.93 -5.39
C LYS A 338 -7.25 -5.97 -4.33
N LYS A 339 -6.64 -4.87 -4.76
CA LYS A 339 -6.18 -3.79 -3.88
C LYS A 339 -7.31 -3.20 -3.05
N GLY A 340 -6.95 -2.72 -1.87
CA GLY A 340 -7.83 -2.24 -0.83
C GLY A 340 -8.34 -3.32 0.13
N TYR A 341 -7.85 -4.55 0.08
CA TYR A 341 -8.38 -5.66 0.88
C TYR A 341 -7.28 -6.43 1.60
N MET A 342 -7.66 -7.03 2.73
CA MET A 342 -6.84 -7.95 3.51
C MET A 342 -7.54 -9.31 3.55
N VAL A 343 -6.80 -10.39 3.32
CA VAL A 343 -7.27 -11.77 3.47
C VAL A 343 -6.48 -12.49 4.55
N THR A 344 -7.19 -13.27 5.36
CA THR A 344 -6.61 -14.30 6.23
C THR A 344 -6.98 -15.67 5.67
N LEU A 345 -5.96 -16.52 5.47
CA LEU A 345 -6.10 -17.93 5.14
C LEU A 345 -5.64 -18.78 6.33
N ALA A 346 -6.37 -19.84 6.67
CA ALA A 346 -5.96 -20.76 7.73
C ALA A 346 -6.32 -22.21 7.41
N SER A 347 -5.56 -23.11 8.03
CA SER A 347 -5.66 -24.55 7.80
C SER A 347 -6.86 -25.20 8.48
N ASN A 348 -7.22 -24.74 9.68
CA ASN A 348 -8.42 -25.21 10.37
C ASN A 348 -9.63 -24.34 10.03
N SER A 349 -10.81 -24.93 10.07
CA SER A 349 -12.05 -24.28 9.62
C SER A 349 -12.60 -23.19 10.54
N ASP A 350 -12.09 -23.10 11.76
CA ASP A 350 -12.43 -22.01 12.68
C ASP A 350 -11.47 -20.81 12.58
N GLY A 351 -10.39 -20.93 11.79
CA GLY A 351 -9.35 -19.91 11.63
C GLY A 351 -8.05 -20.19 12.39
N THR A 352 -7.98 -21.28 13.17
CA THR A 352 -6.77 -21.70 13.92
C THR A 352 -5.78 -22.49 13.05
N GLY A 353 -4.66 -22.92 13.67
CA GLY A 353 -3.59 -23.66 13.01
C GLY A 353 -2.73 -22.79 12.10
N SER A 354 -1.94 -23.43 11.22
CA SER A 354 -1.11 -22.71 10.25
C SER A 354 -1.98 -21.72 9.47
N SER A 355 -1.59 -20.44 9.48
CA SER A 355 -2.36 -19.36 8.89
C SER A 355 -1.47 -18.18 8.49
N GLN A 356 -1.94 -17.37 7.55
CA GLN A 356 -1.22 -16.19 7.08
C GLN A 356 -2.18 -15.08 6.67
N VAL A 357 -1.74 -13.83 6.87
CA VAL A 357 -2.43 -12.62 6.43
C VAL A 357 -1.71 -12.03 5.22
N PHE A 358 -2.51 -11.62 4.23
CA PHE A 358 -2.04 -10.92 3.04
C PHE A 358 -2.84 -9.63 2.87
N ILE A 359 -2.17 -8.55 2.50
CA ILE A 359 -2.76 -7.23 2.32
C ILE A 359 -2.42 -6.76 0.90
N ALA A 360 -3.43 -6.57 0.07
CA ALA A 360 -3.32 -5.83 -1.18
C ALA A 360 -3.70 -4.38 -0.85
N SER A 361 -2.71 -3.52 -0.58
CA SER A 361 -2.95 -2.15 -0.10
C SER A 361 -3.31 -1.25 -1.28
N GLU A 362 -2.30 -0.81 -2.04
CA GLU A 362 -2.46 0.06 -3.21
C GLU A 362 -2.16 -0.66 -4.53
N LYS A 363 -1.75 -1.94 -4.47
CA LYS A 363 -1.50 -2.81 -5.63
C LYS A 363 -2.20 -4.15 -5.43
N ASP A 364 -2.74 -4.71 -6.53
CA ASP A 364 -3.29 -6.07 -6.53
C ASP A 364 -2.18 -7.08 -6.16
N LEU A 365 -2.59 -8.24 -5.63
CA LEU A 365 -1.69 -9.26 -5.13
C LEU A 365 -1.98 -10.60 -5.83
N GLU A 366 -0.98 -11.10 -6.57
CA GLU A 366 -1.00 -12.40 -7.23
C GLU A 366 -0.03 -13.36 -6.53
N ILE A 367 -0.57 -14.40 -5.90
CA ILE A 367 0.20 -15.47 -5.25
C ILE A 367 0.03 -16.74 -6.07
N HIS A 368 1.08 -17.12 -6.79
CA HIS A 368 1.08 -18.27 -7.70
C HIS A 368 1.29 -19.62 -7.01
N SER A 369 1.87 -19.62 -5.82
CA SER A 369 2.00 -20.79 -4.95
C SER A 369 1.85 -20.33 -3.53
N LEU A 370 1.01 -21.01 -2.75
CA LEU A 370 0.91 -20.79 -1.31
C LEU A 370 2.15 -21.35 -0.58
N PRO A 371 2.42 -20.89 0.65
CA PRO A 371 3.39 -21.54 1.52
C PRO A 371 3.05 -23.00 1.74
N SER A 372 4.07 -23.83 1.98
CA SER A 372 3.95 -25.29 2.08
C SER A 372 2.91 -25.74 3.12
N SER A 373 2.79 -25.02 4.23
CA SER A 373 1.85 -25.32 5.33
C SER A 373 0.38 -25.05 4.98
N LEU A 374 0.13 -24.22 3.97
CA LEU A 374 -1.20 -23.78 3.53
C LEU A 374 -1.63 -24.43 2.21
N GLN A 375 -0.67 -24.93 1.42
CA GLN A 375 -0.92 -25.53 0.12
C GLN A 375 -1.86 -26.74 0.21
N SER A 376 -3.00 -26.69 -0.49
CA SER A 376 -4.05 -27.72 -0.43
C SER A 376 -4.50 -28.07 0.99
N ASN A 377 -4.42 -27.11 1.91
CA ASN A 377 -4.75 -27.30 3.32
C ASN A 377 -5.61 -26.16 3.88
N ILE A 378 -6.07 -25.23 3.03
CA ILE A 378 -6.93 -24.12 3.47
C ILE A 378 -8.35 -24.61 3.75
N SER A 379 -8.80 -24.41 5.00
CA SER A 379 -10.19 -24.63 5.41
C SER A 379 -10.88 -23.39 5.98
N PHE A 380 -10.22 -22.24 6.02
CA PHE A 380 -10.80 -20.96 6.45
C PHE A 380 -10.28 -19.80 5.59
N ILE A 381 -11.20 -18.93 5.16
CA ILE A 381 -10.92 -17.71 4.41
C ILE A 381 -11.77 -16.59 4.99
N ARG A 382 -11.13 -15.46 5.32
CA ARG A 382 -11.82 -14.21 5.67
C ARG A 382 -11.21 -13.05 4.92
N VAL A 383 -12.02 -12.30 4.19
CA VAL A 383 -11.61 -11.04 3.53
C VAL A 383 -12.24 -9.87 4.25
N VAL A 384 -11.46 -8.84 4.54
CA VAL A 384 -11.96 -7.57 5.12
C VAL A 384 -11.41 -6.37 4.34
N PRO A 385 -12.15 -5.25 4.26
CA PRO A 385 -11.62 -4.02 3.69
C PRO A 385 -10.41 -3.53 4.50
N TRP A 386 -9.34 -3.17 3.80
CA TRP A 386 -8.14 -2.58 4.39
C TRP A 386 -8.40 -1.13 4.81
N ASN A 387 -7.78 -0.65 5.90
CA ASN A 387 -7.91 0.72 6.38
C ASN A 387 -6.51 1.31 6.61
N TRP A 388 -6.18 2.43 5.98
CA TRP A 388 -4.83 3.02 5.99
C TRP A 388 -4.70 4.00 7.14
N VAL A 389 -4.24 3.53 8.29
CA VAL A 389 -3.91 4.42 9.41
C VAL A 389 -2.42 4.83 9.38
N SER A 390 -2.12 5.95 10.03
CA SER A 390 -0.74 6.37 10.32
C SER A 390 -0.21 5.74 11.61
N LYS A 391 1.10 5.83 11.85
CA LYS A 391 1.74 5.22 13.03
C LYS A 391 1.19 5.77 14.35
N ARG A 392 0.92 7.07 14.42
CA ARG A 392 0.46 7.75 15.64
C ARG A 392 -0.98 7.39 16.03
N GLY A 393 -1.11 6.78 17.20
CA GLY A 393 -2.39 6.51 17.85
C GLY A 393 -2.53 7.11 19.23
N THR A 394 -3.61 6.75 19.92
CA THR A 394 -3.77 7.07 21.35
C THR A 394 -4.16 5.85 22.16
N ALA A 395 -3.51 5.69 23.32
CA ALA A 395 -3.98 4.81 24.37
C ALA A 395 -5.15 5.52 25.09
N GLY A 396 -6.37 5.07 24.83
CA GLY A 396 -7.61 5.75 25.21
C GLY A 396 -8.28 6.47 24.03
N ASP A 397 -9.59 6.71 24.18
CA ASP A 397 -10.39 7.50 23.22
C ASP A 397 -10.20 8.99 23.48
N ILE A 398 -9.20 9.57 22.81
CA ILE A 398 -8.76 10.94 23.03
C ILE A 398 -8.91 11.72 21.73
N TYR A 399 -9.70 12.79 21.80
CA TYR A 399 -9.96 13.68 20.67
C TYR A 399 -8.89 14.76 20.56
N ASP A 400 -8.86 15.44 19.41
CA ASP A 400 -7.97 16.59 19.14
C ASP A 400 -6.46 16.29 19.20
N MET A 401 -6.06 15.05 18.89
CA MET A 401 -4.66 14.59 18.86
C MET A 401 -4.13 14.26 17.46
N ASN A 402 -4.91 14.50 16.41
CA ASN A 402 -4.57 14.16 15.01
C ASN A 402 -4.11 12.68 14.84
N ASN A 403 -4.63 11.78 15.66
CA ASN A 403 -4.41 10.35 15.53
C ASN A 403 -5.38 9.74 14.53
N THR A 404 -4.99 8.62 13.92
CA THR A 404 -5.81 7.86 12.97
C THR A 404 -6.29 6.53 13.53
N TRP A 405 -5.82 6.17 14.73
CA TRP A 405 -6.28 5.01 15.46
C TRP A 405 -6.20 5.23 16.98
N PHE A 406 -6.95 4.43 17.74
CA PHE A 406 -6.91 4.40 19.20
C PHE A 406 -7.34 3.03 19.73
N TYR A 407 -7.05 2.74 21.01
CA TYR A 407 -7.59 1.57 21.71
C TYR A 407 -8.11 1.93 23.11
N ARG A 408 -8.84 1.02 23.77
CA ARG A 408 -9.51 1.29 25.07
C ARG A 408 -9.35 0.20 26.13
N TRP A 409 -8.26 -0.58 26.12
CA TRP A 409 -8.06 -1.71 27.07
C TRP A 409 -9.28 -2.64 27.21
N ASN A 410 -10.04 -2.82 26.13
CA ASN A 410 -11.21 -3.69 26.03
C ASN A 410 -11.57 -3.87 24.55
N ASN A 411 -12.66 -4.58 24.27
CA ASN A 411 -13.22 -4.83 22.95
C ASN A 411 -14.55 -4.11 22.69
N GLN A 412 -14.93 -3.12 23.49
CA GLN A 412 -16.26 -2.49 23.46
C GLN A 412 -16.32 -1.13 22.74
N GLY A 413 -15.18 -0.58 22.31
CA GLY A 413 -15.13 0.64 21.52
C GLY A 413 -15.68 0.48 20.09
N VAL A 414 -15.78 1.61 19.40
CA VAL A 414 -16.22 1.72 18.01
C VAL A 414 -15.32 2.70 17.26
N SER A 415 -15.01 2.41 16.00
CA SER A 415 -14.31 3.35 15.12
C SER A 415 -15.22 4.54 14.83
N ASP A 416 -14.63 5.71 14.67
CA ASP A 416 -15.33 6.88 14.11
C ASP A 416 -14.90 7.13 12.66
N LEU A 417 -15.35 8.25 12.08
CA LEU A 417 -15.01 8.62 10.71
C LEU A 417 -13.50 8.79 10.52
N GLN A 418 -12.79 9.38 11.48
CA GLN A 418 -11.38 9.74 11.37
C GLN A 418 -10.43 8.72 12.03
N ARG A 419 -10.93 7.89 12.95
CA ARG A 419 -10.09 7.05 13.81
C ARG A 419 -10.59 5.61 13.82
N GLU A 420 -9.68 4.70 13.50
CA GLU A 420 -9.85 3.27 13.73
C GLU A 420 -9.82 2.95 15.22
N TYR A 421 -10.79 2.20 15.70
CA TYR A 421 -10.68 1.55 17.01
C TYR A 421 -9.97 0.20 16.84
N ALA A 422 -8.81 0.04 17.48
CA ALA A 422 -8.10 -1.23 17.60
C ALA A 422 -8.59 -1.96 18.87
N PRO A 423 -9.45 -3.00 18.75
CA PRO A 423 -9.99 -3.69 19.92
C PRO A 423 -8.92 -4.52 20.62
N MET A 424 -9.03 -4.66 21.94
CA MET A 424 -8.09 -5.40 22.78
C MET A 424 -8.79 -6.49 23.58
N ALA A 425 -8.23 -7.70 23.57
CA ALA A 425 -8.50 -8.73 24.56
C ALA A 425 -7.67 -8.44 25.81
N TRP A 426 -8.18 -7.60 26.72
CA TRP A 426 -7.37 -7.12 27.85
C TRP A 426 -6.82 -8.26 28.74
N GLY A 427 -7.61 -9.32 28.93
CA GLY A 427 -7.24 -10.50 29.71
C GLY A 427 -8.12 -11.69 29.37
N TYR A 428 -8.10 -12.73 30.21
CA TYR A 428 -8.75 -14.03 29.98
C TYR A 428 -10.21 -13.89 29.49
N GLY A 429 -11.01 -13.09 30.20
CA GLY A 429 -12.45 -12.93 29.99
C GLY A 429 -12.88 -12.22 28.70
N ALA A 430 -11.93 -11.79 27.86
CA ALA A 430 -12.20 -11.13 26.58
C ALA A 430 -11.71 -11.95 25.38
N ALA A 431 -11.27 -13.19 25.60
CA ALA A 431 -10.79 -14.08 24.55
C ALA A 431 -11.11 -15.56 24.83
N ASN A 432 -11.94 -15.87 25.84
CA ASN A 432 -12.18 -17.24 26.26
C ASN A 432 -13.45 -17.87 25.65
N ASP A 433 -14.29 -17.10 24.96
CA ASP A 433 -15.51 -17.61 24.34
C ASP A 433 -15.81 -17.02 22.94
N ASP A 434 -16.73 -17.66 22.22
CA ASP A 434 -17.09 -17.28 20.85
C ASP A 434 -17.81 -15.93 20.77
N SER A 435 -18.41 -15.45 21.87
CA SER A 435 -19.12 -14.17 21.86
C SER A 435 -18.16 -12.99 21.76
N ASP A 436 -16.98 -13.10 22.39
CA ASP A 436 -15.87 -12.16 22.20
C ASP A 436 -15.41 -12.13 20.74
N ILE A 437 -15.27 -13.31 20.12
CA ILE A 437 -14.86 -13.43 18.72
C ILE A 437 -15.86 -12.76 17.78
N LEU A 438 -17.15 -12.88 18.04
CA LEU A 438 -18.19 -12.16 17.29
C LEU A 438 -18.07 -10.64 17.45
N ILE A 439 -17.73 -10.15 18.64
CA ILE A 439 -17.51 -8.71 18.89
C ILE A 439 -16.32 -8.19 18.06
N TYR A 440 -15.20 -8.93 18.01
CA TYR A 440 -14.05 -8.55 17.19
C TYR A 440 -14.39 -8.56 15.69
N LYS A 441 -15.09 -9.59 15.22
CA LYS A 441 -15.52 -9.70 13.81
C LYS A 441 -16.42 -8.55 13.37
N SER A 442 -17.23 -8.01 14.28
CA SER A 442 -18.17 -6.92 13.97
C SER A 442 -17.55 -5.52 14.00
N LYS A 443 -16.25 -5.38 14.29
CA LYS A 443 -15.63 -4.05 14.40
C LYS A 443 -15.37 -3.45 13.03
N TYR A 444 -16.12 -2.39 12.72
CA TYR A 444 -15.91 -1.57 11.54
C TYR A 444 -14.51 -0.94 11.54
N LYS A 445 -13.83 -0.93 10.39
CA LYS A 445 -12.44 -0.50 10.14
C LYS A 445 -11.32 -1.29 10.81
N SER A 446 -11.58 -2.08 11.85
CA SER A 446 -10.51 -2.78 12.55
C SER A 446 -9.89 -3.86 11.68
N THR A 447 -8.57 -3.78 11.52
CA THR A 447 -7.76 -4.77 10.78
C THR A 447 -6.88 -5.60 11.72
N HIS A 448 -6.82 -5.22 13.00
CA HIS A 448 -6.02 -5.86 14.04
C HIS A 448 -6.84 -6.18 15.29
N VAL A 449 -6.32 -7.09 16.10
CA VAL A 449 -6.75 -7.33 17.49
C VAL A 449 -5.53 -7.33 18.42
N LEU A 450 -5.61 -6.54 19.49
CA LEU A 450 -4.60 -6.45 20.54
C LEU A 450 -4.74 -7.59 21.55
N GLY A 451 -3.62 -8.23 21.89
CA GLY A 451 -3.55 -9.26 22.94
C GLY A 451 -3.65 -8.71 24.36
N PHE A 452 -3.31 -9.57 25.33
CA PHE A 452 -3.46 -9.29 26.76
C PHE A 452 -2.57 -8.14 27.24
N ASN A 453 -3.06 -7.39 28.24
CA ASN A 453 -2.37 -6.25 28.81
C ASN A 453 -1.60 -6.63 30.08
N GLU A 454 -0.28 -6.60 30.01
CA GLU A 454 0.66 -6.99 31.08
C GLU A 454 0.28 -8.32 31.75
N PRO A 455 0.08 -9.41 30.99
CA PRO A 455 -0.24 -10.71 31.59
C PRO A 455 0.90 -11.23 32.47
N ASP A 456 2.13 -10.77 32.26
CA ASP A 456 3.32 -11.16 33.03
C ASP A 456 3.25 -10.78 34.52
N ASP A 457 2.39 -9.84 34.92
CA ASP A 457 2.20 -9.47 36.32
C ASP A 457 1.19 -10.40 37.03
N CYS A 458 1.67 -11.46 37.66
CA CYS A 458 0.81 -12.38 38.44
C CYS A 458 0.05 -11.71 39.61
N ASN A 459 0.40 -10.49 40.01
CA ASN A 459 -0.21 -9.78 41.15
C ASN A 459 -0.90 -8.48 40.73
N GLY A 460 -0.99 -8.20 39.43
CA GLY A 460 -1.60 -6.99 38.89
C GLY A 460 -2.11 -7.19 37.47
N GLN A 461 -2.67 -6.14 36.89
CA GLN A 461 -3.16 -6.12 35.51
C GLN A 461 -3.94 -7.38 35.11
N SER A 462 -3.78 -7.89 33.88
CA SER A 462 -4.52 -9.07 33.43
C SER A 462 -3.98 -10.38 34.02
N GLY A 463 -2.70 -10.42 34.39
CA GLY A 463 -2.01 -11.62 34.88
C GLY A 463 -2.56 -12.18 36.20
N GLN A 464 -3.08 -11.32 37.08
CA GLN A 464 -3.67 -11.72 38.37
C GLN A 464 -4.97 -12.54 38.23
N TYR A 465 -5.57 -12.57 37.05
CA TYR A 465 -6.86 -13.25 36.81
C TYR A 465 -6.66 -14.57 36.08
N ASN A 466 -7.39 -15.60 36.52
CA ASN A 466 -7.46 -16.90 35.85
C ASN A 466 -6.11 -17.57 35.54
N ASN A 467 -5.06 -17.25 36.31
CA ASN A 467 -3.69 -17.71 36.07
C ASN A 467 -3.12 -17.28 34.71
N LEU A 468 -3.57 -16.15 34.15
CA LEU A 468 -3.13 -15.68 32.84
C LEU A 468 -1.63 -15.32 32.81
N CYS A 469 -0.99 -15.12 33.97
CA CYS A 469 0.45 -14.94 34.03
C CYS A 469 1.27 -16.22 33.78
N ASP A 470 0.63 -17.39 33.70
CA ASP A 470 1.25 -18.61 33.19
C ASP A 470 1.19 -18.63 31.66
N GLU A 471 2.34 -18.79 31.00
CA GLU A 471 2.44 -18.69 29.55
C GLU A 471 1.58 -19.74 28.83
N ALA A 472 1.51 -20.98 29.33
CA ALA A 472 0.70 -22.03 28.72
C ALA A 472 -0.81 -21.72 28.80
N THR A 473 -1.25 -21.20 29.95
CA THR A 473 -2.63 -20.73 30.14
C THR A 473 -2.95 -19.58 29.19
N ALA A 474 -2.06 -18.61 29.05
CA ALA A 474 -2.24 -17.48 28.15
C ALA A 474 -2.30 -17.92 26.69
N VAL A 475 -1.39 -18.78 26.24
CA VAL A 475 -1.35 -19.28 24.85
C VAL A 475 -2.65 -19.99 24.47
N ALA A 476 -3.16 -20.86 25.34
CA ALA A 476 -4.40 -21.60 25.09
C ALA A 476 -5.63 -20.69 24.92
N VAL A 477 -5.66 -19.54 25.59
CA VAL A 477 -6.76 -18.57 25.47
C VAL A 477 -6.54 -17.66 24.26
N TYR A 478 -5.30 -17.26 24.01
CA TYR A 478 -4.93 -16.38 22.90
C TYR A 478 -5.23 -17.00 21.53
N GLU A 479 -5.14 -18.33 21.40
CA GLU A 479 -5.52 -19.09 20.20
C GLU A 479 -6.91 -18.70 19.67
N ASN A 480 -7.88 -18.44 20.55
CA ASN A 480 -9.23 -18.06 20.12
C ASN A 480 -9.25 -16.78 19.28
N LEU A 481 -8.30 -15.86 19.46
CA LEU A 481 -8.22 -14.64 18.66
C LEU A 481 -7.90 -14.92 17.19
N MET A 482 -7.31 -16.07 16.85
CA MET A 482 -7.11 -16.49 15.45
C MET A 482 -8.43 -16.61 14.70
N LYS A 483 -9.48 -17.05 15.41
CA LYS A 483 -10.83 -17.19 14.85
C LYS A 483 -11.40 -15.88 14.34
N THR A 484 -10.85 -14.74 14.74
CA THR A 484 -11.23 -13.43 14.21
C THR A 484 -10.82 -13.30 12.75
N GLY A 485 -9.71 -13.89 12.31
CA GLY A 485 -9.14 -13.63 10.99
C GLY A 485 -8.60 -12.20 10.83
N LEU A 486 -8.31 -11.49 11.92
CA LEU A 486 -7.63 -10.18 11.94
C LEU A 486 -6.12 -10.39 12.15
N ARG A 487 -5.32 -9.34 11.91
CA ARG A 487 -3.89 -9.35 12.31
C ARG A 487 -3.77 -9.36 13.83
N MET A 488 -2.97 -10.27 14.35
CA MET A 488 -2.87 -10.53 15.78
C MET A 488 -1.65 -9.84 16.36
N VAL A 489 -1.90 -8.92 17.28
CA VAL A 489 -0.84 -8.27 18.05
C VAL A 489 -0.63 -9.07 19.33
N SER A 490 0.62 -9.33 19.67
CA SER A 490 1.01 -10.11 20.85
C SER A 490 0.46 -9.51 22.16
N PRO A 491 0.48 -10.26 23.27
CA PRO A 491 0.34 -9.65 24.58
C PRO A 491 1.40 -8.56 24.81
N ALA A 492 0.98 -7.44 25.41
CA ALA A 492 1.85 -6.31 25.73
C ALA A 492 2.40 -6.48 27.14
N CYS A 493 3.63 -6.97 27.27
CA CYS A 493 4.25 -7.23 28.57
C CYS A 493 4.84 -5.95 29.19
N ARG A 494 5.11 -5.98 30.50
CA ARG A 494 6.00 -4.98 31.11
C ARG A 494 7.38 -4.99 30.45
N GLN A 495 8.02 -3.83 30.44
CA GLN A 495 9.30 -3.56 29.76
C GLN A 495 10.35 -4.68 29.83
N GLY A 496 10.53 -5.38 30.96
CA GLY A 496 11.51 -6.47 31.06
C GLY A 496 11.02 -7.81 30.51
N ALA A 497 9.73 -8.10 30.65
CA ALA A 497 9.13 -9.41 30.41
C ALA A 497 8.98 -9.73 28.91
N VAL A 498 9.11 -8.73 28.04
CA VAL A 498 9.20 -8.94 26.58
C VAL A 498 10.32 -9.89 26.18
N PHE A 499 11.42 -9.98 26.95
CA PHE A 499 12.56 -10.86 26.62
C PHE A 499 12.50 -12.23 27.32
N SER A 500 11.56 -12.42 28.24
CA SER A 500 11.39 -13.67 29.00
C SER A 500 10.01 -14.26 28.78
N TRP A 501 8.97 -13.69 29.42
CA TRP A 501 7.61 -14.19 29.37
C TRP A 501 7.07 -14.21 27.94
N LEU A 502 7.21 -13.10 27.19
CA LEU A 502 6.71 -13.06 25.81
C LEU A 502 7.48 -13.98 24.89
N ASN A 503 8.78 -14.17 25.14
CA ASN A 503 9.58 -15.08 24.32
C ASN A 503 9.15 -16.53 24.57
N SER A 504 8.94 -16.92 25.84
CA SER A 504 8.40 -18.22 26.21
C SER A 504 6.99 -18.45 25.61
N PHE A 505 6.11 -17.46 25.74
CA PHE A 505 4.80 -17.44 25.10
C PHE A 505 4.88 -17.62 23.58
N ASN A 506 5.80 -16.92 22.89
CA ASN A 506 5.97 -17.03 21.44
C ASN A 506 6.49 -18.42 21.04
N GLN A 507 7.42 -19.01 21.79
CA GLN A 507 7.87 -20.39 21.52
C GLN A 507 6.71 -21.39 21.65
N LEU A 508 5.92 -21.27 22.72
CA LEU A 508 4.71 -22.09 22.89
C LEU A 508 3.68 -21.83 21.79
N ALA A 509 3.51 -20.58 21.34
CA ALA A 509 2.63 -20.26 20.23
C ALA A 509 3.09 -20.94 18.93
N ILE A 510 4.39 -20.92 18.63
CA ILE A 510 4.97 -21.63 17.48
C ILE A 510 4.73 -23.14 17.60
N GLU A 511 4.98 -23.72 18.77
CA GLU A 511 4.77 -25.15 19.03
C GLU A 511 3.30 -25.60 18.86
N ASN A 512 2.35 -24.68 18.96
CA ASN A 512 0.92 -24.93 18.85
C ASN A 512 0.28 -24.31 17.60
N ASP A 513 1.08 -23.89 16.60
CA ASP A 513 0.60 -23.27 15.35
C ASP A 513 -0.28 -22.02 15.57
N ILE A 514 0.04 -21.21 16.60
CA ILE A 514 -0.66 -19.98 16.95
C ILE A 514 0.06 -18.77 16.37
N ARG A 515 -0.63 -18.03 15.51
CA ARG A 515 -0.08 -16.89 14.77
C ARG A 515 0.07 -15.64 15.62
N ILE A 516 1.21 -14.98 15.49
CA ILE A 516 1.49 -13.62 15.96
C ILE A 516 2.05 -12.83 14.77
N ASP A 517 1.38 -11.73 14.42
CA ASP A 517 1.73 -10.88 13.29
C ASP A 517 2.55 -9.65 13.70
N VAL A 518 2.38 -9.20 14.95
CA VAL A 518 2.97 -7.95 15.48
C VAL A 518 3.29 -8.11 16.96
N ILE A 519 4.43 -7.54 17.42
CA ILE A 519 4.83 -7.54 18.83
C ILE A 519 4.39 -6.24 19.51
N ALA A 520 3.54 -6.33 20.53
CA ALA A 520 3.23 -5.19 21.39
C ALA A 520 4.23 -5.04 22.54
N VAL A 521 4.60 -3.80 22.85
CA VAL A 521 5.52 -3.48 23.96
C VAL A 521 5.06 -2.27 24.77
N HIS A 522 5.31 -2.33 26.08
CA HIS A 522 5.27 -1.18 26.98
C HIS A 522 6.69 -0.78 27.41
N TRP A 523 6.97 0.52 27.52
CA TRP A 523 8.29 0.99 27.94
C TRP A 523 8.25 2.29 28.75
N TYR A 524 8.91 2.29 29.92
CA TYR A 524 8.91 3.45 30.82
C TYR A 524 10.25 3.65 31.53
N ASP A 525 11.36 3.27 30.90
CA ASP A 525 12.70 3.45 31.46
C ASP A 525 12.94 2.90 32.89
N TRP A 526 12.16 1.91 33.35
CA TRP A 526 12.17 1.47 34.76
C TRP A 526 13.56 1.02 35.25
N ASN A 527 14.35 0.42 34.36
CA ASN A 527 15.67 -0.11 34.66
C ASN A 527 16.72 0.98 35.01
N SER A 528 16.39 2.26 34.85
CA SER A 528 17.29 3.38 35.16
C SER A 528 17.15 3.93 36.58
N ASN A 529 16.30 3.32 37.41
CA ASN A 529 15.95 3.83 38.75
C ASN A 529 15.45 5.31 38.70
N PRO A 530 14.36 5.58 37.96
CA PRO A 530 13.90 6.93 37.66
C PRO A 530 13.47 7.71 38.91
N GLN A 531 13.04 7.01 39.98
CA GLN A 531 12.68 7.59 41.28
C GLN A 531 13.82 8.37 41.93
N ASN A 532 15.07 7.97 41.65
CA ASN A 532 16.27 8.60 42.20
C ASN A 532 16.99 9.49 41.17
N SER A 533 16.36 9.77 40.02
CA SER A 533 16.97 10.55 38.94
C SER A 533 15.96 11.43 38.17
N PRO A 534 15.13 12.25 38.83
CA PRO A 534 14.03 12.98 38.16
C PRO A 534 14.46 13.86 36.97
N ASN A 535 15.69 14.38 36.97
CA ASN A 535 16.28 15.21 35.90
C ASN A 535 17.34 14.46 35.07
N ALA A 536 17.14 13.16 34.79
CA ALA A 536 18.09 12.41 33.97
C ALA A 536 18.16 12.97 32.55
N ASP A 537 19.35 12.88 31.96
CA ASP A 537 19.61 13.30 30.59
C ASP A 537 18.71 12.54 29.57
N PRO A 538 17.83 13.24 28.84
CA PRO A 538 16.91 12.64 27.87
C PRO A 538 17.59 11.85 26.77
N GLU A 539 18.81 12.22 26.35
CA GLU A 539 19.57 11.51 25.33
C GLU A 539 19.93 10.10 25.82
N ASN A 540 20.28 9.96 27.11
CA ASN A 540 20.55 8.66 27.71
C ASN A 540 19.28 7.78 27.81
N ILE A 541 18.12 8.40 28.07
CA ILE A 541 16.82 7.72 28.09
C ILE A 541 16.47 7.24 26.68
N PHE A 542 16.58 8.12 25.69
CA PHE A 542 16.36 7.81 24.28
C PHE A 542 17.25 6.67 23.78
N ASN A 543 18.54 6.68 24.09
CA ASN A 543 19.46 5.62 23.68
C ASN A 543 19.08 4.25 24.29
N ARG A 544 18.55 4.20 25.52
CA ARG A 544 18.02 2.96 26.11
C ARG A 544 16.73 2.51 25.43
N PHE A 545 15.83 3.43 25.11
CA PHE A 545 14.59 3.12 24.38
C PHE A 545 14.88 2.59 22.98
N LYS A 546 15.75 3.26 22.22
CA LYS A 546 16.23 2.82 20.91
C LYS A 546 16.86 1.44 20.99
N THR A 547 17.77 1.22 21.95
CA THR A 547 18.40 -0.11 22.14
C THR A 547 17.37 -1.19 22.43
N TYR A 548 16.39 -0.88 23.30
CA TYR A 548 15.30 -1.78 23.62
C TYR A 548 14.51 -2.20 22.38
N LEU A 549 14.04 -1.26 21.57
CA LEU A 549 13.25 -1.55 20.36
C LEU A 549 14.04 -2.37 19.33
N ASN A 550 15.31 -2.04 19.12
CA ASN A 550 16.17 -2.82 18.22
C ASN A 550 16.37 -4.25 18.72
N ASN A 551 16.53 -4.45 20.04
CA ASN A 551 16.65 -5.78 20.62
C ASN A 551 15.35 -6.59 20.51
N VAL A 552 14.19 -5.95 20.70
CA VAL A 552 12.89 -6.60 20.49
C VAL A 552 12.76 -7.02 19.01
N HIS A 553 13.01 -6.11 18.08
CA HIS A 553 12.92 -6.42 16.65
C HIS A 553 13.92 -7.52 16.24
N THR A 554 15.15 -7.49 16.78
CA THR A 554 16.16 -8.53 16.53
C THR A 554 15.73 -9.90 17.05
N LEU A 555 15.05 -9.95 18.20
CA LEU A 555 14.61 -11.20 18.81
C LEU A 555 13.45 -11.84 18.03
N TYR A 556 12.47 -11.04 17.61
CA TYR A 556 11.24 -11.56 17.02
C TYR A 556 11.19 -11.49 15.49
N GLY A 557 11.90 -10.56 14.86
CA GLY A 557 11.84 -10.34 13.41
C GLY A 557 10.48 -9.81 12.91
N LEU A 558 9.61 -9.36 13.81
CA LEU A 558 8.25 -8.91 13.52
C LEU A 558 8.07 -7.40 13.77
N PRO A 559 7.12 -6.74 13.09
CA PRO A 559 6.77 -5.34 13.36
C PRO A 559 6.38 -5.12 14.82
N ILE A 560 6.64 -3.91 15.32
CA ILE A 560 6.39 -3.53 16.71
C ILE A 560 5.26 -2.51 16.80
N TRP A 561 4.34 -2.75 17.73
CA TRP A 561 3.43 -1.75 18.27
C TRP A 561 3.88 -1.31 19.65
N ILE A 562 4.12 -0.01 19.83
CA ILE A 562 4.46 0.55 21.14
C ILE A 562 3.18 1.10 21.74
N THR A 563 2.41 0.23 22.38
CA THR A 563 1.06 0.55 22.86
C THR A 563 1.10 1.51 24.05
N GLU A 564 2.17 1.52 24.83
CA GLU A 564 2.36 2.51 25.90
C GLU A 564 3.84 2.84 26.10
N PHE A 565 4.20 4.14 26.09
CA PHE A 565 5.55 4.56 26.45
C PHE A 565 5.65 6.01 26.94
N ASN A 566 6.63 6.26 27.82
CA ASN A 566 7.16 7.58 28.18
C ASN A 566 8.57 7.47 28.81
N ALA A 567 9.17 8.59 29.22
CA ALA A 567 10.49 8.62 29.88
C ALA A 567 10.50 8.13 31.34
N ASN A 568 9.31 7.85 31.88
CA ASN A 568 8.89 7.49 33.25
C ASN A 568 8.11 8.59 33.97
N LYS A 569 7.07 8.19 34.72
CA LYS A 569 6.27 9.06 35.60
C LYS A 569 7.02 9.73 36.75
N TYR A 570 8.24 9.29 37.05
CA TYR A 570 9.09 9.92 38.07
C TYR A 570 10.07 10.95 37.49
N ARG A 571 10.05 11.18 36.17
CA ARG A 571 10.80 12.27 35.51
C ARG A 571 10.01 13.56 35.53
N THR A 572 10.70 14.69 35.37
CA THR A 572 10.05 15.99 35.19
C THR A 572 9.32 16.08 33.84
N THR A 573 8.45 17.09 33.69
CA THR A 573 7.80 17.43 32.41
C THR A 573 8.82 17.64 31.31
N GLU A 574 9.87 18.41 31.61
CA GLU A 574 10.90 18.80 30.66
C GLU A 574 11.65 17.59 30.13
N VAL A 575 12.02 16.64 31.01
CA VAL A 575 12.68 15.40 30.61
C VAL A 575 11.77 14.54 29.71
N ASN A 576 10.47 14.46 30.02
CA ASN A 576 9.52 13.74 29.16
C ASN A 576 9.37 14.40 27.78
N LYS A 577 9.28 15.74 27.74
CA LYS A 577 9.20 16.50 26.49
C LYS A 577 10.44 16.30 25.63
N GLU A 578 11.63 16.52 26.17
CA GLU A 578 12.89 16.37 25.44
C GLU A 578 13.10 14.91 24.98
N PHE A 579 12.69 13.92 25.79
CA PHE A 579 12.68 12.52 25.35
C PHE A 579 11.72 12.29 24.18
N MET A 580 10.51 12.84 24.22
CA MET A 580 9.53 12.74 23.13
C MET A 580 10.07 13.36 21.83
N GLU A 581 10.73 14.52 21.94
CA GLU A 581 11.36 15.24 20.82
C GLU A 581 12.47 14.41 20.12
N LEU A 582 13.09 13.46 20.85
CA LEU A 582 14.05 12.49 20.29
C LEU A 582 13.37 11.19 19.82
N ALA A 583 12.41 10.69 20.59
CA ALA A 583 11.78 9.40 20.34
C ALA A 583 10.87 9.40 19.11
N ILE A 584 10.00 10.40 18.95
CA ILE A 584 9.02 10.41 17.85
C ILE A 584 9.68 10.43 16.46
N PRO A 585 10.69 11.28 16.18
CA PRO A 585 11.41 11.22 14.90
C PRO A 585 12.04 9.85 14.62
N TYR A 586 12.53 9.18 15.67
CA TYR A 586 13.06 7.82 15.55
C TYR A 586 11.94 6.82 15.19
N LEU A 587 10.80 6.85 15.89
CA LEU A 587 9.68 5.95 15.59
C LEU A 587 9.14 6.14 14.16
N GLU A 588 9.01 7.39 13.72
CA GLU A 588 8.52 7.72 12.39
C GLU A 588 9.47 7.23 11.29
N SER A 589 10.78 7.33 11.49
CA SER A 589 11.80 6.92 10.50
C SER A 589 12.12 5.41 10.44
N ASN A 590 11.59 4.59 11.36
CA ASN A 590 11.87 3.15 11.39
C ASN A 590 10.68 2.34 10.88
N ASN A 591 10.88 1.55 9.80
CA ASN A 591 9.81 0.77 9.16
C ASN A 591 9.32 -0.42 9.99
N PHE A 592 10.14 -0.92 10.93
CA PHE A 592 9.70 -1.98 11.83
C PHE A 592 8.82 -1.48 12.98
N ILE A 593 8.63 -0.16 13.12
CA ILE A 593 7.63 0.42 14.01
C ILE A 593 6.36 0.64 13.19
N GLU A 594 5.36 -0.20 13.42
CA GLU A 594 4.09 -0.13 12.69
C GLU A 594 3.14 0.87 13.34
N ARG A 595 3.03 0.89 14.69
CA ARG A 595 2.18 1.85 15.41
C ARG A 595 2.74 2.22 16.78
N TYR A 596 2.41 3.40 17.30
CA TYR A 596 2.78 3.82 18.66
C TYR A 596 1.74 4.74 19.31
N SER A 597 1.66 4.69 20.65
CA SER A 597 0.83 5.57 21.46
C SER A 597 1.56 6.03 22.72
N TRP A 598 1.72 7.35 22.87
CA TRP A 598 2.29 7.93 24.06
C TRP A 598 1.34 7.77 25.27
N PHE A 599 1.91 7.51 26.44
CA PHE A 599 1.16 7.19 27.65
C PHE A 599 1.92 7.71 28.88
N GLU A 600 1.32 8.29 29.92
CA GLU A 600 -0.11 8.33 30.17
C GLU A 600 -0.73 9.65 29.65
N PRO A 601 -1.96 9.60 29.10
CA PRO A 601 -2.64 10.79 28.60
C PRO A 601 -3.19 11.71 29.70
N SER A 602 -3.23 11.25 30.95
CA SER A 602 -3.84 11.94 32.09
C SER A 602 -3.03 11.76 33.39
N PRO A 603 -3.15 12.67 34.37
CA PRO A 603 -2.42 12.56 35.63
C PRO A 603 -2.78 11.30 36.41
N VAL A 604 -1.78 10.62 37.00
CA VAL A 604 -1.98 9.47 37.89
C VAL A 604 -1.49 9.78 39.31
N ASP A 605 -2.37 9.65 40.31
CA ASP A 605 -2.04 9.82 41.73
C ASP A 605 -1.30 8.59 42.30
N PRO A 606 -0.24 8.73 43.14
CA PRO A 606 0.48 9.96 43.48
C PRO A 606 1.55 10.32 42.46
N ALA A 607 1.23 11.31 41.62
CA ALA A 607 2.19 12.00 40.77
C ALA A 607 2.90 13.07 41.61
N THR A 608 4.01 12.70 42.25
CA THR A 608 4.84 13.70 42.92
C THR A 608 5.70 14.52 41.95
N VAL A 609 5.92 14.09 40.69
CA VAL A 609 6.72 14.85 39.68
C VAL A 609 6.35 14.62 38.19
N GLY A 610 5.41 13.74 37.83
CA GLY A 610 5.21 13.32 36.42
C GLY A 610 3.97 13.89 35.74
N ASN A 611 4.17 14.64 34.66
CA ASN A 611 3.13 15.14 33.77
C ASN A 611 3.58 14.93 32.31
N GLY A 612 3.43 13.69 31.83
CA GLY A 612 3.51 13.33 30.41
C GLY A 612 2.18 13.54 29.68
N GLU A 613 1.27 14.32 30.26
CA GLU A 613 -0.13 14.43 29.87
C GLU A 613 -0.29 15.25 28.59
N TYR A 614 -1.31 14.95 27.80
CA TYR A 614 -1.65 15.77 26.63
C TYR A 614 -2.29 17.11 27.03
N PHE A 615 -3.02 17.13 28.15
CA PHE A 615 -3.81 18.29 28.57
C PHE A 615 -3.49 18.71 30.00
N ASP A 616 -3.52 20.01 30.26
CA ASP A 616 -3.46 20.57 31.62
C ASP A 616 -4.82 20.42 32.36
N THR A 617 -4.87 20.84 33.62
CA THR A 617 -6.10 20.79 34.44
C THR A 617 -7.26 21.64 33.89
N ASN A 618 -6.98 22.56 32.96
CA ASN A 618 -7.98 23.40 32.30
C ASN A 618 -8.37 22.86 30.91
N MET A 619 -7.91 21.66 30.53
CA MET A 619 -8.10 21.02 29.23
C MET A 619 -7.41 21.74 28.06
N ASN A 620 -6.40 22.58 28.32
CA ASN A 620 -5.53 23.10 27.26
C ASN A 620 -4.43 22.10 26.95
N HIS A 621 -3.98 22.04 25.70
CA HIS A 621 -2.82 21.21 25.35
C HIS A 621 -1.57 21.65 26.13
N THR A 622 -0.85 20.68 26.69
CA THR A 622 0.50 20.88 27.22
C THR A 622 1.50 20.98 26.07
N ASP A 623 2.74 21.37 26.35
CA ASP A 623 3.82 21.32 25.36
C ASP A 623 4.02 19.91 24.78
N ILE A 624 3.84 18.86 25.60
CA ILE A 624 3.91 17.46 25.19
C ILE A 624 2.74 17.12 24.26
N GLY A 625 1.51 17.52 24.64
CA GLY A 625 0.32 17.36 23.80
C GLY A 625 0.45 18.05 22.45
N LEU A 626 0.92 19.31 22.44
CA LEU A 626 1.16 20.08 21.23
C LEU A 626 2.22 19.44 20.33
N PHE A 627 3.34 18.97 20.90
CA PHE A 627 4.36 18.28 20.11
C PHE A 627 3.81 16.98 19.50
N TYR A 628 3.19 16.12 20.33
CA TYR A 628 2.65 14.84 19.89
C TYR A 628 1.59 15.01 18.79
N LYS A 629 0.68 15.97 18.96
CA LYS A 629 -0.39 16.29 18.00
C LYS A 629 0.13 16.81 16.66
N ASN A 630 1.15 17.67 16.69
CA ASN A 630 1.59 18.43 15.50
C ASN A 630 2.74 17.78 14.74
N TYR A 631 3.45 16.80 15.32
CA TYR A 631 4.50 16.09 14.59
C TYR A 631 3.89 15.32 13.39
N PRO A 632 4.44 15.34 12.16
CA PRO A 632 3.88 14.57 11.06
C PRO A 632 3.93 13.06 11.32
N SER A 633 2.85 12.33 11.03
CA SER A 633 2.84 10.86 11.19
C SER A 633 2.77 10.16 9.84
N SER A 634 3.75 9.28 9.62
CA SER A 634 3.92 8.43 8.44
C SER A 634 2.90 7.28 8.44
N PRO A 635 2.70 6.62 7.28
CA PRO A 635 1.95 5.37 7.17
C PRO A 635 2.33 4.31 8.21
N ALA A 636 1.35 3.64 8.80
CA ALA A 636 1.61 2.46 9.64
C ALA A 636 2.19 1.30 8.81
N ILE A 637 1.62 1.08 7.62
CA ILE A 637 2.15 0.18 6.58
C ILE A 637 2.18 1.00 5.28
N SER A 638 3.38 1.31 4.79
CA SER A 638 3.59 2.08 3.56
C SER A 638 3.65 1.23 2.31
N GLU A 639 3.80 -0.09 2.46
CA GLU A 639 3.99 -0.98 1.32
C GLU A 639 2.70 -1.08 0.49
N PRO A 640 2.80 -1.02 -0.87
CA PRO A 640 1.63 -1.10 -1.75
C PRO A 640 0.95 -2.48 -1.69
N TYR A 641 1.65 -3.49 -1.20
CA TYR A 641 1.11 -4.77 -0.76
C TYR A 641 1.97 -5.29 0.38
N HIS A 642 1.41 -6.11 1.27
CA HIS A 642 2.12 -6.65 2.42
C HIS A 642 1.72 -8.11 2.62
N ILE A 643 2.69 -9.01 2.41
CA ILE A 643 2.56 -10.40 2.84
C ILE A 643 3.05 -10.42 4.29
N SER A 644 2.14 -10.62 5.25
CA SER A 644 2.48 -10.49 6.66
C SER A 644 3.47 -11.58 7.06
N SER A 645 4.66 -11.16 7.47
CA SER A 645 5.56 -11.98 8.28
C SER A 645 4.82 -12.35 9.57
N ASN A 646 5.02 -13.57 10.04
CA ASN A 646 4.51 -14.03 11.33
C ASN A 646 5.46 -15.06 11.93
N ASN A 647 5.21 -15.46 13.17
CA ASN A 647 6.02 -16.43 13.89
C ASN A 647 5.98 -17.87 13.33
N LEU A 648 5.03 -18.24 12.47
CA LEU A 648 4.85 -19.60 11.94
C LEU A 648 5.48 -19.81 10.56
N ILE A 649 5.50 -18.78 9.71
CA ILE A 649 5.89 -18.88 8.30
C ILE A 649 7.02 -17.90 8.01
N ASP A 650 8.20 -18.46 7.72
CA ASP A 650 9.41 -17.73 7.29
C ASP A 650 9.65 -17.85 5.77
N GLU A 651 8.67 -18.39 5.03
CA GLU A 651 8.74 -18.51 3.57
C GLU A 651 8.48 -17.15 2.90
N ILE A 652 9.44 -16.68 2.10
CA ILE A 652 9.28 -15.47 1.30
C ILE A 652 8.33 -15.76 0.14
N GLN A 653 7.15 -15.14 0.17
CA GLN A 653 6.23 -15.11 -0.96
C GLN A 653 6.51 -13.89 -1.84
N ILE A 654 6.30 -14.04 -3.15
CA ILE A 654 6.54 -12.99 -4.13
C ILE A 654 5.20 -12.61 -4.76
N ASN A 655 4.90 -11.30 -4.81
CA ASN A 655 3.80 -10.80 -5.61
C ASN A 655 4.19 -10.83 -7.08
N HIS A 656 3.46 -11.59 -7.89
CA HIS A 656 3.72 -11.72 -9.33
C HIS A 656 2.90 -10.75 -10.18
N HIS A 657 2.11 -9.88 -9.54
CA HIS A 657 1.21 -8.98 -10.25
C HIS A 657 2.00 -7.92 -11.05
N GLU A 658 1.72 -7.88 -12.36
CA GLU A 658 2.10 -6.81 -13.26
C GLU A 658 0.83 -6.10 -13.74
N THR A 659 0.82 -4.77 -13.68
CA THR A 659 -0.26 -4.00 -14.29
C THR A 659 -0.22 -4.19 -15.80
N VAL A 660 -1.31 -4.69 -16.39
CA VAL A 660 -1.43 -4.82 -17.84
C VAL A 660 -2.58 -3.96 -18.34
N CYS A 661 -2.25 -2.97 -19.16
CA CYS A 661 -3.23 -2.20 -19.93
C CYS A 661 -3.71 -3.06 -21.12
N MET A 662 -4.98 -3.44 -21.13
CA MET A 662 -5.60 -4.22 -22.22
C MET A 662 -6.60 -3.35 -22.98
N THR A 663 -6.12 -2.59 -23.96
CA THR A 663 -6.96 -1.69 -24.77
C THR A 663 -7.88 -2.41 -25.75
N GLU A 664 -7.64 -3.71 -26.01
CA GLU A 664 -8.50 -4.55 -26.86
C GLU A 664 -9.74 -5.10 -26.13
N ASN A 665 -9.83 -4.97 -24.80
CA ASN A 665 -11.00 -5.40 -24.03
C ASN A 665 -12.10 -4.34 -24.05
N SER A 666 -12.69 -4.12 -25.22
CA SER A 666 -13.97 -3.43 -25.33
C SER A 666 -15.07 -4.37 -24.82
N LEU A 667 -15.62 -4.09 -23.64
CA LEU A 667 -16.93 -4.58 -23.24
C LEU A 667 -18.01 -3.84 -24.05
N THR A 668 -18.11 -4.15 -25.33
CA THR A 668 -19.32 -3.86 -26.10
C THR A 668 -19.71 -5.11 -26.89
N ASP A 669 -20.83 -5.73 -26.50
CA ASP A 669 -21.59 -6.57 -27.41
C ASP A 669 -21.86 -5.74 -28.68
N ASN A 670 -21.19 -6.10 -29.78
CA ASN A 670 -21.23 -5.55 -31.14
C ASN A 670 -20.05 -4.67 -31.62
N ALA A 671 -18.81 -5.13 -31.53
CA ALA A 671 -17.76 -4.72 -32.48
C ALA A 671 -17.56 -5.78 -33.58
N PRO A 672 -17.50 -5.40 -34.88
CA PRO A 672 -17.26 -6.34 -35.97
C PRO A 672 -15.83 -6.86 -35.88
N VAL A 673 -15.66 -8.17 -36.02
CA VAL A 673 -14.36 -8.83 -36.13
C VAL A 673 -13.58 -8.21 -37.30
N ILE A 674 -12.62 -7.33 -37.00
CA ILE A 674 -11.57 -6.96 -37.95
C ILE A 674 -10.46 -7.98 -37.76
N SER A 675 -10.39 -8.95 -38.67
CA SER A 675 -9.27 -9.87 -38.76
C SER A 675 -8.05 -9.11 -39.29
N ASN A 676 -7.22 -8.56 -38.41
CA ASN A 676 -5.86 -8.19 -38.79
C ASN A 676 -5.02 -9.47 -38.89
N ASN A 677 -4.53 -9.76 -40.10
CA ASN A 677 -3.65 -10.89 -40.39
C ASN A 677 -2.22 -10.59 -39.89
N ASP A 678 -2.03 -10.41 -38.58
CA ASP A 678 -0.68 -10.32 -38.04
C ASP A 678 0.00 -11.69 -38.08
N VAL A 679 1.22 -11.73 -38.60
CA VAL A 679 1.97 -12.98 -38.82
C VAL A 679 3.15 -13.01 -37.84
N LEU A 680 3.05 -13.87 -36.83
CA LEU A 680 4.14 -14.17 -35.89
C LEU A 680 5.05 -15.28 -36.41
N LEU A 681 6.28 -14.91 -36.79
CA LEU A 681 7.32 -15.82 -37.27
C LEU A 681 8.47 -15.91 -36.26
N VAL A 682 8.94 -17.13 -36.02
CA VAL A 682 10.08 -17.41 -35.15
C VAL A 682 11.08 -18.23 -35.95
N TYR A 683 12.30 -17.71 -36.12
CA TYR A 683 13.33 -18.38 -36.91
C TYR A 683 14.76 -18.11 -36.39
N PRO A 684 15.73 -19.02 -36.62
CA PRO A 684 15.57 -20.33 -37.26
C PRO A 684 14.68 -21.24 -36.41
N ASN A 685 13.91 -22.11 -37.06
CA ASN A 685 13.12 -23.13 -36.38
C ASN A 685 13.21 -24.43 -37.21
N PRO A 686 13.97 -25.45 -36.77
CA PRO A 686 14.61 -25.59 -35.46
C PRO A 686 15.80 -24.64 -35.20
N ALA A 687 16.07 -24.34 -33.93
CA ALA A 687 17.10 -23.41 -33.45
C ALA A 687 18.12 -24.10 -32.54
N THR A 688 19.34 -23.56 -32.46
CA THR A 688 20.42 -24.11 -31.59
C THR A 688 20.86 -23.17 -30.49
N GLN A 689 21.05 -21.88 -30.76
CA GLN A 689 21.55 -20.91 -29.78
C GLN A 689 20.72 -19.65 -29.74
N MET A 690 20.22 -19.19 -30.89
CA MET A 690 19.45 -17.96 -31.00
C MET A 690 18.16 -18.21 -31.80
N ILE A 691 17.11 -17.49 -31.45
CA ILE A 691 15.92 -17.29 -32.28
C ILE A 691 15.71 -15.80 -32.51
N ARG A 692 15.06 -15.47 -33.62
CA ARG A 692 14.58 -14.13 -33.94
C ARG A 692 13.08 -14.18 -34.05
N ILE A 693 12.44 -13.18 -33.45
CA ILE A 693 11.02 -12.93 -33.63
C ILE A 693 10.88 -11.93 -34.76
N VAL A 694 10.07 -12.28 -35.77
CA VAL A 694 9.55 -11.33 -36.74
C VAL A 694 8.05 -11.29 -36.57
N PHE A 695 7.57 -10.11 -36.24
CA PHE A 695 6.18 -9.84 -35.99
C PHE A 695 5.82 -8.53 -36.66
N SER A 696 4.64 -8.47 -37.30
CA SER A 696 4.19 -7.33 -38.10
C SER A 696 3.81 -6.11 -37.25
N SER A 697 3.55 -6.33 -35.96
CA SER A 697 3.25 -5.29 -34.98
C SER A 697 4.34 -5.20 -33.90
N LEU A 698 4.32 -4.11 -33.13
CA LEU A 698 5.27 -3.88 -32.05
C LEU A 698 5.17 -5.00 -31.01
N ILE A 699 6.30 -5.59 -30.66
CA ILE A 699 6.39 -6.59 -29.59
C ILE A 699 6.30 -5.85 -28.26
N ARG A 700 5.10 -5.84 -27.64
CA ARG A 700 4.84 -5.22 -26.33
C ARG A 700 5.24 -6.17 -25.21
N LYS A 701 4.95 -7.46 -25.39
CA LYS A 701 5.29 -8.54 -24.47
C LYS A 701 5.68 -9.78 -25.25
N PHE A 702 6.65 -10.53 -24.73
CA PHE A 702 6.84 -11.90 -25.16
C PHE A 702 7.12 -12.81 -23.97
N GLU A 703 6.69 -14.05 -24.09
CA GLU A 703 6.82 -15.07 -23.06
C GLU A 703 7.23 -16.37 -23.73
N ILE A 704 8.15 -17.11 -23.14
CA ILE A 704 8.52 -18.45 -23.60
C ILE A 704 8.08 -19.45 -22.54
N PHE A 705 7.43 -20.52 -22.99
CA PHE A 705 7.01 -21.63 -22.16
C PHE A 705 7.60 -22.94 -22.70
N ASN A 706 7.98 -23.85 -21.80
CA ASN A 706 8.22 -25.23 -22.20
C ASN A 706 6.89 -25.97 -22.43
N ILE A 707 6.96 -27.24 -22.87
CA ILE A 707 5.75 -28.06 -23.11
C ILE A 707 4.88 -28.33 -21.88
N ASN A 708 5.41 -28.12 -20.66
CA ASN A 708 4.67 -28.28 -19.41
C ASN A 708 4.06 -26.95 -18.93
N GLY A 709 4.17 -25.87 -19.71
CA GLY A 709 3.65 -24.55 -19.35
C GLY A 709 4.52 -23.77 -18.37
N VAL A 710 5.74 -24.23 -18.06
CA VAL A 710 6.67 -23.48 -17.19
C VAL A 710 7.21 -22.29 -17.96
N PHE A 711 7.04 -21.10 -17.39
CA PHE A 711 7.57 -19.84 -17.91
C PHE A 711 9.10 -19.82 -17.86
N ILE A 712 9.71 -19.28 -18.91
CA ILE A 712 11.16 -19.19 -19.08
C ILE A 712 11.51 -17.73 -19.31
N ASN A 713 12.17 -17.14 -18.33
CA ASN A 713 12.61 -15.76 -18.42
C ASN A 713 13.72 -15.60 -19.48
N LYS A 714 13.49 -14.70 -20.43
CA LYS A 714 14.38 -14.36 -21.53
C LYS A 714 14.25 -12.90 -21.88
N GLU A 715 15.28 -12.37 -22.51
CA GLU A 715 15.30 -11.01 -23.03
C GLU A 715 15.38 -11.02 -24.55
N ILE A 716 14.74 -10.03 -25.20
CA ILE A 716 14.96 -9.73 -26.61
C ILE A 716 16.03 -8.64 -26.69
N VAL A 717 17.16 -8.96 -27.31
CA VAL A 717 18.22 -7.98 -27.62
C VAL A 717 18.30 -7.84 -29.12
N ASN A 718 18.00 -6.63 -29.63
CA ASN A 718 17.98 -6.32 -31.07
C ASN A 718 17.13 -7.30 -31.91
N GLY A 719 16.00 -7.77 -31.37
CA GLY A 719 15.09 -8.72 -32.02
C GLY A 719 15.49 -10.19 -31.91
N PHE A 720 16.58 -10.51 -31.21
CA PHE A 720 17.06 -11.88 -31.00
C PHE A 720 16.92 -12.30 -29.54
N ILE A 721 16.69 -13.59 -29.32
CA ILE A 721 16.61 -14.22 -28.00
C ILE A 721 17.66 -15.33 -27.94
N ASP A 722 18.49 -15.28 -26.90
CA ASP A 722 19.45 -16.35 -26.59
C ASP A 722 18.74 -17.49 -25.87
N ILE A 723 18.77 -18.67 -26.49
CA ILE A 723 18.18 -19.92 -26.00
C ILE A 723 19.24 -21.01 -25.81
N SER A 724 20.52 -20.65 -25.77
CA SER A 724 21.64 -21.60 -25.71
C SER A 724 21.67 -22.46 -24.44
N ASP A 725 21.13 -21.95 -23.34
CA ASP A 725 20.93 -22.57 -22.04
C ASP A 725 19.69 -23.49 -21.98
N LEU A 726 18.79 -23.44 -22.97
CA LEU A 726 17.60 -24.27 -23.00
C LEU A 726 17.94 -25.72 -23.38
N ALA A 727 17.31 -26.68 -22.70
CA ALA A 727 17.40 -28.08 -23.06
C ALA A 727 16.79 -28.34 -24.45
N PRO A 728 17.25 -29.36 -25.20
CA PRO A 728 16.61 -29.76 -26.45
C PRO A 728 15.12 -30.11 -26.23
N GLY A 729 14.22 -29.51 -27.00
CA GLY A 729 12.79 -29.61 -26.76
C GLY A 729 11.92 -28.69 -27.61
N LEU A 730 10.60 -28.84 -27.48
CA LEU A 730 9.61 -27.93 -28.06
C LEU A 730 9.29 -26.82 -27.07
N TYR A 731 9.22 -25.59 -27.57
CA TYR A 731 8.88 -24.41 -26.78
C TYR A 731 7.76 -23.65 -27.48
N ILE A 732 6.87 -23.07 -26.68
CA ILE A 732 5.82 -22.14 -27.11
C ILE A 732 6.32 -20.75 -26.81
N ILE A 733 6.17 -19.85 -27.78
CA ILE A 733 6.46 -18.43 -27.59
C ILE A 733 5.20 -17.64 -27.87
N LYS A 734 4.76 -16.89 -26.87
CA LYS A 734 3.65 -15.97 -26.96
C LYS A 734 4.22 -14.57 -27.16
N VAL A 735 3.68 -13.81 -28.11
CA VAL A 735 4.06 -12.43 -28.41
C VAL A 735 2.77 -11.65 -28.51
N ASN A 736 2.55 -10.71 -27.59
CA ASN A 736 1.25 -10.07 -27.37
C ASN A 736 0.14 -11.14 -27.26
N ASN A 737 -0.87 -11.08 -28.12
CA ASN A 737 -1.99 -12.04 -28.18
C ASN A 737 -1.75 -13.22 -29.15
N TYR A 738 -0.60 -13.26 -29.81
CA TYR A 738 -0.26 -14.29 -30.79
C TYR A 738 0.68 -15.32 -30.19
N HIS A 739 0.58 -16.56 -30.66
CA HIS A 739 1.47 -17.63 -30.22
C HIS A 739 2.10 -18.33 -31.42
N SER A 740 3.34 -18.76 -31.23
CA SER A 740 4.09 -19.57 -32.17
C SER A 740 4.86 -20.63 -31.39
N LYS A 741 5.57 -21.51 -32.10
CA LYS A 741 6.37 -22.57 -31.48
C LYS A 741 7.72 -22.69 -32.17
N PHE A 742 8.75 -23.02 -31.40
CA PHE A 742 10.07 -23.34 -31.94
C PHE A 742 10.65 -24.59 -31.30
N ILE A 743 11.52 -25.28 -32.04
CA ILE A 743 12.22 -26.48 -31.59
C ILE A 743 13.66 -26.10 -31.27
N LYS A 744 14.08 -26.27 -30.01
CA LYS A 744 15.49 -26.23 -29.59
C LYS A 744 16.15 -27.58 -29.89
N LYS A 745 17.24 -27.55 -30.64
CA LYS A 745 18.09 -28.71 -30.91
C LYS A 745 19.18 -28.88 -29.86
#